data_AF-A0A813NAY4-F1
#
_entry.id   AF-A0A813NAY4-F1
#
_cell.length_a   1.000
_cell.length_b   1.000
_cell.length_c   1.000
_cell.angle_alpha   90.00
_cell.angle_beta   90.00
_cell.angle_gamma   90.00
#
_symmetry.space_group_name_H-M   'P 1'
#
loop_
_entity.id
_entity.type
_entity.pdbx_description
1 polymer ?
#
loop_
_entity_poly.entity_id
_entity_poly.type
_entity_poly.pdbx_seq_one_letter_code
_entity_poly.pdbx_strand_id
1 'polypeptide(L)'
;MKIHVITYTGLGQEYDIEVEPSVMIQELKKSANEKAGYSDPEMLWLVFDKEILYDEATLEDYDIQADSTLELLDRTERYRNLNGLIGLKFVDVSDNQALKRIGWSTTAPRWRRARHGLCLEGLCTNNTCEAYNSTVIMPVGYKKVDMLDDSLDKITKCPVCKEHVTPITCGFNNCWWKYDGVQSCRNGPSKQCPGDWRQADDAYYRFNEYQDETITWKKLTLQAAKAGPAEILDKTSENSSKTALDIVPTNVQTMQTVFRPPAVDIAAIPPKNDRYPAANDEADVEQFAQPDKHWCPWKSGSCSNTFKIKGQGTVEIMQRRSVPFELQLSNKKDAYDRSAYSITLSVNQNEVKLSTSTGQSCTSTNTIYTLQPEGEYWHRYWISLFSTARNVKYGIGEVRPSFSVFNIELPENELQLIKEIYYLHFKVNNNDQMLTELNNLKEDFRIFIGGCPVLHELALFIIPQEKYTLEHTTCHTAISELKLERPLRDLYYSVINFKLNTDDFPDLTDVIARSIKNRKGWCYKKLKEKAERFGQPNPKATYLRLTVGEQKGDAPGHNYVVEVWPPGHNSPIHNHSNAYAIIRVLSGEILVRLYPALTLNVNQYKPIEQICHEGRVTWLSPNLNQTHQLKHVDLYGKPCITIQCYMYGRDDRVHYEYFDYLSNDEHSIGHFDPKSDMDFYEFKEQMRQEKQNIFQN
;
A
#
# COMPACT_ATOMS: atom_id res chain seq x y z
N MET A 1 -36.37 14.70 -11.46
CA MET A 1 -36.31 14.97 -12.93
C MET A 1 -36.39 13.69 -13.75
N LYS A 2 -36.58 13.78 -15.07
CA LYS A 2 -36.55 12.64 -16.01
C LYS A 2 -35.20 12.60 -16.74
N ILE A 3 -34.66 11.41 -16.99
CA ILE A 3 -33.53 11.16 -17.90
C ILE A 3 -33.78 9.90 -18.74
N HIS A 4 -33.05 9.78 -19.85
CA HIS A 4 -33.10 8.64 -20.77
C HIS A 4 -31.82 7.81 -20.64
N VAL A 5 -31.94 6.48 -20.65
CA VAL A 5 -30.79 5.57 -20.62
C VAL A 5 -30.86 4.58 -21.78
N ILE A 6 -29.80 4.50 -22.60
CA ILE A 6 -29.70 3.61 -23.77
C ILE A 6 -28.74 2.45 -23.49
N THR A 7 -29.15 1.22 -23.84
CA THR A 7 -28.32 0.00 -23.74
C THR A 7 -27.82 -0.50 -25.09
N TYR A 8 -26.57 -1.00 -25.10
CA TYR A 8 -25.90 -1.51 -26.30
C TYR A 8 -26.08 -3.02 -26.57
N THR A 9 -27.04 -3.67 -25.90
CA THR A 9 -27.39 -5.11 -26.02
C THR A 9 -28.10 -5.46 -27.33
N GLY A 10 -27.42 -5.22 -28.46
CA GLY A 10 -27.77 -5.72 -29.80
C GLY A 10 -29.00 -5.09 -30.47
N LEU A 11 -29.88 -4.42 -29.74
CA LEU A 11 -31.13 -3.82 -30.24
C LEU A 11 -31.29 -2.31 -29.95
N GLY A 12 -30.44 -1.71 -29.11
CA GLY A 12 -30.49 -0.28 -28.82
C GLY A 12 -31.76 0.12 -28.06
N GLN A 13 -32.00 -0.48 -26.88
CA GLN A 13 -33.20 -0.20 -26.10
C GLN A 13 -33.00 1.04 -25.21
N GLU A 14 -34.03 1.87 -25.14
CA GLU A 14 -34.06 3.12 -24.38
C GLU A 14 -35.04 2.99 -23.22
N TYR A 15 -34.64 3.46 -22.04
CA TYR A 15 -35.43 3.40 -20.81
C TYR A 15 -35.52 4.79 -20.17
N ASP A 16 -36.75 5.26 -19.99
CA ASP A 16 -37.04 6.44 -19.18
C ASP A 16 -36.80 6.13 -17.69
N ILE A 17 -36.07 6.98 -16.97
CA ILE A 17 -35.89 6.90 -15.52
C ILE A 17 -36.17 8.26 -14.87
N GLU A 18 -37.00 8.26 -13.81
CA GLU A 18 -37.23 9.43 -12.97
C GLU A 18 -36.36 9.31 -11.72
N VAL A 19 -35.55 10.34 -11.45
CA VAL A 19 -34.59 10.46 -10.34
C VAL A 19 -34.40 11.91 -9.94
N GLU A 20 -34.00 12.20 -8.71
CA GLU A 20 -33.62 13.56 -8.33
C GLU A 20 -32.18 13.92 -8.77
N PRO A 21 -31.84 15.20 -8.99
CA PRO A 21 -30.48 15.61 -9.39
C PRO A 21 -29.39 15.17 -8.41
N SER A 22 -29.72 15.07 -7.12
CA SER A 22 -28.83 14.60 -6.07
C SER A 22 -28.77 13.08 -5.91
N VAL A 23 -29.31 12.29 -6.86
CA VAL A 23 -29.17 10.82 -6.85
C VAL A 23 -27.70 10.43 -7.06
N MET A 24 -27.20 9.43 -6.34
CA MET A 24 -25.86 8.93 -6.59
C MET A 24 -25.81 8.07 -7.87
N ILE A 25 -24.71 8.14 -8.62
CA ILE A 25 -24.50 7.36 -9.84
C ILE A 25 -24.60 5.86 -9.57
N GLN A 26 -24.15 5.37 -8.40
CA GLN A 26 -24.33 3.98 -7.99
C GLN A 26 -25.81 3.55 -7.95
N GLU A 27 -26.69 4.40 -7.40
CA GLU A 27 -28.12 4.13 -7.25
C GLU A 27 -28.85 4.21 -8.60
N LEU A 28 -28.50 5.19 -9.43
CA LEU A 28 -28.99 5.29 -10.80
C LEU A 28 -28.55 4.08 -11.63
N LYS A 29 -27.29 3.66 -11.53
CA LYS A 29 -26.76 2.48 -12.24
C LYS A 29 -27.50 1.21 -11.84
N LYS A 30 -27.84 1.05 -10.56
CA LYS A 30 -28.69 -0.04 -10.07
C LYS A 30 -30.11 0.04 -10.65
N SER A 31 -30.74 1.21 -10.62
CA SER A 31 -32.10 1.43 -11.18
C SER A 31 -32.15 1.18 -12.69
N ALA A 32 -31.09 1.55 -13.42
CA ALA A 32 -30.94 1.28 -14.84
C ALA A 32 -30.70 -0.21 -15.11
N ASN A 33 -29.89 -0.89 -14.28
CA ASN A 33 -29.71 -2.34 -14.35
C ASN A 33 -31.04 -3.10 -14.15
N GLU A 34 -31.84 -2.72 -13.17
CA GLU A 34 -33.13 -3.36 -12.87
C GLU A 34 -34.13 -3.26 -14.03
N LYS A 35 -34.02 -2.22 -14.88
CA LYS A 35 -34.81 -2.08 -16.12
C LYS A 35 -34.19 -2.81 -17.32
N ALA A 36 -32.87 -2.83 -17.43
CA ALA A 36 -32.14 -3.45 -18.55
C ALA A 36 -31.94 -4.97 -18.42
N GLY A 37 -31.94 -5.50 -17.19
CA GLY A 37 -31.91 -6.93 -16.90
C GLY A 37 -30.53 -7.60 -16.89
N TYR A 38 -29.42 -6.85 -16.74
CA TYR A 38 -28.10 -7.50 -16.56
C TYR A 38 -27.97 -8.13 -15.15
N SER A 39 -27.13 -9.16 -15.05
CA SER A 39 -27.00 -9.98 -13.84
C SER A 39 -26.16 -9.37 -12.72
N ASP A 40 -25.46 -8.26 -12.96
CA ASP A 40 -24.53 -7.65 -11.99
C ASP A 40 -24.36 -6.13 -12.25
N PRO A 41 -24.85 -5.25 -11.35
CA PRO A 41 -24.66 -3.80 -11.46
C PRO A 41 -23.20 -3.34 -11.31
N GLU A 42 -22.34 -4.08 -10.59
CA GLU A 42 -20.92 -3.74 -10.46
C GLU A 42 -20.17 -3.93 -11.77
N MET A 43 -20.67 -4.80 -12.65
CA MET A 43 -20.14 -4.98 -14.01
C MET A 43 -20.58 -3.88 -14.99
N LEU A 44 -21.36 -2.88 -14.57
CA LEU A 44 -21.80 -1.79 -15.45
C LEU A 44 -20.98 -0.50 -15.28
N TRP A 45 -21.08 0.34 -16.30
CA TRP A 45 -20.73 1.76 -16.32
C TRP A 45 -21.90 2.58 -16.89
N LEU A 46 -22.13 3.76 -16.32
CA LEU A 46 -22.88 4.83 -16.97
C LEU A 46 -21.90 5.80 -17.63
N VAL A 47 -22.26 6.32 -18.80
CA VAL A 47 -21.46 7.29 -19.55
C VAL A 47 -22.33 8.49 -19.96
N PHE A 48 -21.79 9.70 -19.81
CA PHE A 48 -22.37 10.96 -20.27
C PHE A 48 -21.28 11.84 -20.89
N ASP A 49 -21.58 12.51 -22.02
CA ASP A 49 -20.61 13.14 -22.94
C ASP A 49 -19.21 12.48 -23.01
N LYS A 50 -19.21 11.15 -23.17
CA LYS A 50 -18.01 10.30 -23.31
C LYS A 50 -17.16 10.13 -22.03
N GLU A 51 -17.56 10.68 -20.89
CA GLU A 51 -16.95 10.40 -19.59
C GLU A 51 -17.68 9.28 -18.84
N ILE A 52 -16.92 8.41 -18.17
CA ILE A 52 -17.49 7.37 -17.29
C ILE A 52 -17.85 8.02 -15.95
N LEU A 53 -19.10 7.89 -15.55
CA LEU A 53 -19.62 8.45 -14.31
C LEU A 53 -19.11 7.64 -13.11
N TYR A 54 -18.59 8.34 -12.09
CA TYR A 54 -18.09 7.72 -10.86
C TYR A 54 -19.23 7.39 -9.90
N ASP A 55 -19.26 6.16 -9.38
CA ASP A 55 -20.35 5.63 -8.55
C ASP A 55 -20.69 6.51 -7.32
N GLU A 56 -19.68 7.16 -6.72
CA GLU A 56 -19.77 8.03 -5.52
C GLU A 56 -20.24 9.47 -5.81
N ALA A 57 -20.40 9.87 -7.08
CA ALA A 57 -20.84 11.21 -7.48
C ALA A 57 -22.36 11.28 -7.67
N THR A 58 -22.90 12.49 -7.83
CA THR A 58 -24.32 12.74 -8.17
C THR A 58 -24.51 13.10 -9.65
N LEU A 59 -25.76 13.31 -10.11
CA LEU A 59 -26.02 13.86 -11.45
C LEU A 59 -25.70 15.36 -11.53
N GLU A 60 -25.86 16.09 -10.42
CA GLU A 60 -25.54 17.52 -10.32
C GLU A 60 -24.03 17.78 -10.45
N ASP A 61 -23.17 16.88 -9.94
CA ASP A 61 -21.70 16.94 -10.12
C ASP A 61 -21.22 16.86 -11.58
N TYR A 62 -22.10 16.43 -12.50
CA TYR A 62 -21.83 16.31 -13.94
C TYR A 62 -22.68 17.27 -14.80
N ASP A 63 -23.34 18.27 -14.20
CA ASP A 63 -24.27 19.20 -14.85
C ASP A 63 -25.43 18.50 -15.61
N ILE A 64 -25.75 17.24 -15.29
CA ILE A 64 -26.74 16.44 -16.04
C ILE A 64 -28.15 16.99 -15.79
N GLN A 65 -28.81 17.44 -16.87
CA GLN A 65 -30.13 18.08 -16.83
C GLN A 65 -31.27 17.10 -17.10
N ALA A 66 -32.51 17.57 -16.91
CA ALA A 66 -33.70 16.86 -17.37
C ALA A 66 -33.65 16.55 -18.89
N ASP A 67 -34.20 15.40 -19.27
CA ASP A 67 -34.23 14.84 -20.63
C ASP A 67 -32.83 14.59 -21.25
N SER A 68 -31.77 14.54 -20.42
CA SER A 68 -30.44 14.08 -20.83
C SER A 68 -30.42 12.58 -21.14
N THR A 69 -29.60 12.18 -22.12
CA THR A 69 -29.40 10.77 -22.50
C THR A 69 -28.06 10.25 -21.99
N LEU A 70 -28.07 9.14 -21.24
CA LEU A 70 -26.90 8.42 -20.74
C LEU A 70 -26.76 7.05 -21.44
N GLU A 71 -25.54 6.58 -21.60
CA GLU A 71 -25.24 5.24 -22.14
C GLU A 71 -24.95 4.26 -20.99
N LEU A 72 -25.63 3.11 -20.97
CA LEU A 72 -25.38 2.02 -20.01
C LEU A 72 -24.61 0.88 -20.69
N LEU A 73 -23.40 0.61 -20.17
CA LEU A 73 -22.42 -0.29 -20.78
C LEU A 73 -22.00 -1.39 -19.80
N ASP A 74 -22.06 -2.64 -20.22
CA ASP A 74 -21.55 -3.80 -19.47
C ASP A 74 -20.06 -4.02 -19.82
N ARG A 75 -19.22 -4.12 -18.79
CA ARG A 75 -17.76 -4.33 -18.86
C ARG A 75 -17.39 -5.63 -19.60
N THR A 76 -18.31 -6.58 -19.69
CA THR A 76 -18.19 -7.86 -20.40
C THR A 76 -18.74 -7.82 -21.83
N GLU A 77 -19.77 -7.01 -22.13
CA GLU A 77 -20.36 -6.80 -23.48
C GLU A 77 -19.53 -5.89 -24.41
N ARG A 78 -18.20 -6.06 -24.34
CA ARG A 78 -17.18 -5.62 -25.31
C ARG A 78 -16.93 -4.11 -25.38
N TYR A 79 -15.70 -3.76 -25.03
CA TYR A 79 -14.93 -2.53 -25.27
C TYR A 79 -14.96 -1.89 -26.70
N ARG A 80 -15.78 -2.39 -27.64
CA ARG A 80 -15.75 -2.09 -29.09
C ARG A 80 -15.78 -0.60 -29.44
N ASN A 81 -16.50 0.23 -28.69
CA ASN A 81 -16.72 1.64 -29.06
C ASN A 81 -15.92 2.62 -28.18
N LEU A 82 -15.42 2.20 -27.02
CA LEU A 82 -14.83 3.11 -26.02
C LEU A 82 -13.40 3.54 -26.34
N ASN A 83 -12.59 2.69 -26.98
CA ASN A 83 -11.19 3.01 -27.29
C ASN A 83 -11.05 4.22 -28.23
N GLY A 84 -12.00 4.42 -29.15
CA GLY A 84 -12.05 5.59 -30.04
C GLY A 84 -12.63 6.86 -29.40
N LEU A 85 -13.29 6.76 -28.25
CA LEU A 85 -13.91 7.88 -27.53
C LEU A 85 -13.02 8.40 -26.38
N ILE A 86 -12.48 7.49 -25.57
CA ILE A 86 -11.83 7.82 -24.27
C ILE A 86 -10.30 7.63 -24.34
N GLY A 87 -9.81 6.82 -25.27
CA GLY A 87 -8.40 6.46 -25.41
C GLY A 87 -7.99 5.23 -24.59
N LEU A 88 -6.84 4.65 -24.95
CA LEU A 88 -6.36 3.36 -24.46
C LEU A 88 -5.64 3.48 -23.12
N LYS A 89 -6.10 2.78 -22.07
CA LYS A 89 -5.28 2.56 -20.86
C LYS A 89 -4.23 1.47 -21.11
N PHE A 90 -2.96 1.81 -20.95
CA PHE A 90 -1.81 0.92 -21.20
C PHE A 90 -0.61 1.37 -20.34
N VAL A 91 0.40 0.54 -20.17
CA VAL A 91 1.66 0.92 -19.49
C VAL A 91 2.27 2.19 -20.12
N ASP A 92 2.97 3.02 -19.33
CA ASP A 92 3.76 4.11 -19.91
C ASP A 92 5.06 3.58 -20.55
N VAL A 93 4.99 3.28 -21.85
CA VAL A 93 6.19 2.89 -22.63
C VAL A 93 7.24 4.00 -22.79
N SER A 94 6.97 5.22 -22.32
CA SER A 94 7.95 6.30 -22.28
C SER A 94 8.80 6.33 -21.00
N ASP A 95 8.37 5.65 -19.92
CA ASP A 95 9.25 5.46 -18.76
C ASP A 95 10.30 4.38 -19.05
N ASN A 96 11.57 4.76 -18.85
CA ASN A 96 12.70 3.87 -19.02
C ASN A 96 12.95 3.01 -17.76
N GLN A 97 12.40 3.37 -16.60
CA GLN A 97 12.59 2.59 -15.37
C GLN A 97 11.71 1.33 -15.35
N ALA A 98 10.48 1.41 -15.87
CA ALA A 98 9.56 0.29 -16.07
C ALA A 98 10.12 -0.80 -16.99
N LEU A 99 11.02 -0.45 -17.92
CA LEU A 99 11.62 -1.39 -18.87
C LEU A 99 12.65 -2.32 -18.20
N LYS A 100 12.28 -3.59 -17.99
CA LYS A 100 13.15 -4.62 -17.41
C LYS A 100 13.62 -5.61 -18.49
N ARG A 101 14.93 -5.89 -18.55
CA ARG A 101 15.53 -6.95 -19.39
C ARG A 101 15.46 -8.29 -18.64
N ILE A 102 14.52 -9.15 -19.00
CA ILE A 102 14.26 -10.43 -18.36
C ILE A 102 14.99 -11.55 -19.12
N GLY A 103 15.78 -12.37 -18.41
CA GLY A 103 16.45 -13.53 -18.99
C GLY A 103 15.47 -14.66 -19.34
N TRP A 104 15.82 -15.47 -20.36
CA TRP A 104 14.97 -16.60 -20.78
C TRP A 104 14.88 -17.69 -19.71
N SER A 105 13.74 -18.38 -19.66
CA SER A 105 13.50 -19.55 -18.81
C SER A 105 13.14 -20.77 -19.65
N THR A 106 13.79 -21.90 -19.37
CA THR A 106 13.50 -23.21 -19.97
C THR A 106 12.20 -23.84 -19.48
N THR A 107 11.62 -23.34 -18.39
CA THR A 107 10.34 -23.80 -17.80
C THR A 107 9.16 -22.89 -18.14
N ALA A 108 9.34 -21.93 -19.06
CA ALA A 108 8.33 -20.93 -19.41
C ALA A 108 7.04 -21.55 -20.01
N PRO A 109 5.84 -21.24 -19.47
CA PRO A 109 4.57 -21.76 -19.99
C PRO A 109 4.26 -21.40 -21.45
N ARG A 110 3.41 -22.20 -22.12
CA ARG A 110 2.91 -21.93 -23.50
C ARG A 110 2.23 -20.56 -23.67
N TRP A 111 1.62 -20.00 -22.62
CA TRP A 111 1.10 -18.63 -22.63
C TRP A 111 2.12 -17.55 -22.24
N ARG A 112 3.32 -17.91 -21.78
CA ARG A 112 4.46 -17.01 -21.51
C ARG A 112 5.59 -17.13 -22.54
N ARG A 113 5.29 -17.63 -23.75
CA ARG A 113 6.24 -17.64 -24.86
C ARG A 113 6.24 -16.32 -25.61
N ALA A 114 7.37 -15.63 -25.61
CA ALA A 114 7.64 -14.59 -26.59
C ALA A 114 7.95 -15.20 -27.97
N ARG A 115 7.99 -14.34 -28.99
CA ARG A 115 8.68 -14.56 -30.27
C ARG A 115 9.40 -13.27 -30.66
N HIS A 116 10.42 -13.37 -31.49
CA HIS A 116 11.25 -12.23 -31.86
C HIS A 116 10.42 -11.11 -32.52
N GLY A 117 10.73 -9.86 -32.16
CA GLY A 117 9.90 -8.69 -32.46
C GLY A 117 9.03 -8.25 -31.28
N LEU A 118 7.93 -7.56 -31.58
CA LEU A 118 6.95 -7.09 -30.60
C LEU A 118 6.12 -8.25 -30.06
N CYS A 119 5.95 -8.26 -28.74
CA CYS A 119 4.98 -9.05 -28.00
C CYS A 119 4.05 -8.09 -27.23
N LEU A 120 2.75 -8.37 -27.25
CA LEU A 120 1.78 -7.73 -26.37
C LEU A 120 1.46 -8.66 -25.21
N GLU A 121 1.04 -8.12 -24.07
CA GLU A 121 0.67 -8.89 -22.88
C GLU A 121 -0.67 -8.43 -22.32
N GLY A 122 -1.48 -9.37 -21.82
CA GLY A 122 -2.79 -9.08 -21.25
C GLY A 122 -3.37 -10.29 -20.50
N LEU A 123 -4.46 -10.10 -19.76
CA LEU A 123 -5.07 -11.16 -18.96
C LEU A 123 -6.04 -12.01 -19.80
N CYS A 124 -5.86 -13.34 -19.84
CA CYS A 124 -6.88 -14.21 -20.41
C CYS A 124 -8.07 -14.37 -19.45
N THR A 125 -9.29 -14.11 -19.91
CA THR A 125 -10.53 -14.09 -19.11
C THR A 125 -11.46 -15.28 -19.32
N ASN A 126 -11.30 -16.07 -20.39
CA ASN A 126 -12.15 -17.25 -20.68
C ASN A 126 -11.99 -18.33 -19.61
N ASN A 127 -12.99 -18.54 -18.75
CA ASN A 127 -12.90 -19.40 -17.58
C ASN A 127 -12.71 -20.91 -17.82
N THR A 128 -12.88 -21.39 -19.06
CA THR A 128 -12.56 -22.78 -19.48
C THR A 128 -11.13 -22.93 -19.99
N CYS A 129 -10.42 -21.81 -20.19
CA CYS A 129 -9.09 -21.79 -20.75
C CYS A 129 -8.02 -22.23 -19.75
N GLU A 130 -7.21 -23.20 -20.19
CA GLU A 130 -5.84 -23.56 -19.80
C GLU A 130 -4.86 -22.38 -19.47
N ALA A 131 -5.27 -21.11 -19.52
CA ALA A 131 -4.48 -19.93 -19.14
C ALA A 131 -5.31 -18.78 -18.51
N TYR A 132 -6.55 -19.01 -18.02
CA TYR A 132 -7.39 -17.96 -17.42
C TYR A 132 -6.78 -17.36 -16.13
N ASN A 133 -6.95 -16.06 -15.94
CA ASN A 133 -6.42 -15.33 -14.79
C ASN A 133 -4.88 -15.46 -14.65
N SER A 134 -4.18 -15.37 -15.78
CA SER A 134 -2.74 -15.06 -15.84
C SER A 134 -2.40 -14.31 -17.12
N THR A 135 -1.33 -13.52 -17.05
CA THR A 135 -0.88 -12.64 -18.13
C THR A 135 -0.31 -13.46 -19.29
N VAL A 136 -1.03 -13.50 -20.42
CA VAL A 136 -0.61 -14.18 -21.64
C VAL A 136 0.19 -13.26 -22.55
N ILE A 137 1.22 -13.80 -23.19
CA ILE A 137 1.97 -13.14 -24.26
C ILE A 137 1.27 -13.44 -25.59
N MET A 138 1.08 -12.39 -26.36
CA MET A 138 0.49 -12.35 -27.71
C MET A 138 1.59 -11.91 -28.68
N PRO A 139 2.32 -12.85 -29.32
CA PRO A 139 3.48 -12.50 -30.13
C PRO A 139 3.06 -11.92 -31.50
N VAL A 140 3.30 -10.64 -31.71
CA VAL A 140 2.93 -9.92 -32.95
C VAL A 140 4.06 -9.97 -33.98
N GLY A 141 5.31 -9.98 -33.51
CA GLY A 141 6.52 -10.05 -34.33
C GLY A 141 6.97 -8.71 -34.88
N TYR A 142 7.67 -8.74 -36.02
CA TYR A 142 8.26 -7.56 -36.66
C TYR A 142 7.20 -6.75 -37.44
N LYS A 143 6.39 -5.96 -36.74
CA LYS A 143 5.34 -5.12 -37.32
C LYS A 143 5.30 -3.74 -36.68
N LYS A 144 4.67 -2.80 -37.38
CA LYS A 144 4.05 -1.60 -36.80
C LYS A 144 2.63 -1.98 -36.38
N VAL A 145 2.23 -1.64 -35.16
CA VAL A 145 0.89 -1.83 -34.58
C VAL A 145 0.43 -0.47 -34.10
N ASP A 146 -0.77 -0.05 -34.48
CA ASP A 146 -1.47 0.98 -33.71
C ASP A 146 -2.36 0.29 -32.67
N MET A 147 -2.29 0.76 -31.43
CA MET A 147 -2.94 0.14 -30.29
C MET A 147 -4.39 0.61 -30.11
N LEU A 148 -4.89 1.50 -30.98
CA LEU A 148 -6.29 1.96 -31.02
C LEU A 148 -7.03 1.53 -32.32
N ASP A 149 -6.42 0.70 -33.16
CA ASP A 149 -6.98 0.22 -34.44
C ASP A 149 -7.85 -1.04 -34.24
N ASP A 150 -9.07 -1.07 -34.79
CA ASP A 150 -10.03 -2.20 -34.68
C ASP A 150 -9.50 -3.56 -35.17
N SER A 151 -8.41 -3.58 -35.94
CA SER A 151 -7.73 -4.81 -36.35
C SER A 151 -6.84 -5.42 -35.27
N LEU A 152 -6.59 -4.72 -34.16
CA LEU A 152 -5.84 -5.19 -32.99
C LEU A 152 -6.42 -6.50 -32.44
N ASP A 153 -7.74 -6.61 -32.31
CA ASP A 153 -8.49 -7.82 -31.88
C ASP A 153 -8.18 -9.07 -32.71
N LYS A 154 -7.67 -8.92 -33.94
CA LYS A 154 -7.27 -10.04 -34.81
C LYS A 154 -5.91 -10.62 -34.41
N ILE A 155 -5.08 -9.86 -33.70
CA ILE A 155 -3.76 -10.26 -33.21
C ILE A 155 -3.68 -10.39 -31.67
N THR A 156 -4.56 -9.73 -30.92
CA THR A 156 -4.61 -9.79 -29.45
C THR A 156 -5.48 -10.93 -28.95
N LYS A 157 -5.04 -12.16 -29.23
CA LYS A 157 -5.76 -13.39 -28.90
C LYS A 157 -4.94 -14.28 -27.98
N CYS A 158 -5.61 -14.87 -26.98
CA CYS A 158 -5.00 -15.82 -26.08
C CYS A 158 -4.32 -16.96 -26.86
N PRO A 159 -3.01 -17.22 -26.67
CA PRO A 159 -2.29 -18.24 -27.42
C PRO A 159 -2.83 -19.66 -27.19
N VAL A 160 -3.64 -19.83 -26.14
CA VAL A 160 -4.37 -21.06 -25.80
C VAL A 160 -5.73 -21.10 -26.51
N CYS A 161 -6.77 -20.50 -25.92
CA CYS A 161 -8.17 -20.64 -26.36
C CYS A 161 -8.57 -19.80 -27.58
N LYS A 162 -7.72 -18.88 -28.05
CA LYS A 162 -7.96 -17.95 -29.18
C LYS A 162 -9.03 -16.87 -28.96
N GLU A 163 -9.62 -16.82 -27.76
CA GLU A 163 -10.42 -15.68 -27.32
C GLU A 163 -9.60 -14.38 -27.27
N HIS A 164 -10.28 -13.25 -27.40
CA HIS A 164 -9.68 -11.92 -27.26
C HIS A 164 -9.04 -11.73 -25.87
N VAL A 165 -7.97 -10.95 -25.84
CA VAL A 165 -7.28 -10.52 -24.63
C VAL A 165 -6.87 -9.07 -24.77
N THR A 166 -7.43 -8.20 -23.92
CA THR A 166 -7.07 -6.78 -23.87
C THR A 166 -5.60 -6.61 -23.46
N PRO A 167 -4.74 -5.95 -24.27
CA PRO A 167 -3.37 -5.66 -23.89
C PRO A 167 -3.28 -4.65 -22.74
N ILE A 168 -2.36 -4.89 -21.81
CA ILE A 168 -2.05 -4.01 -20.67
C ILE A 168 -0.58 -3.55 -20.68
N THR A 169 0.32 -4.36 -21.26
CA THR A 169 1.73 -3.98 -21.50
C THR A 169 2.30 -4.66 -22.76
N CYS A 170 3.55 -4.36 -23.10
CA CYS A 170 4.30 -4.94 -24.21
C CYS A 170 5.72 -5.37 -23.80
N GLY A 171 6.33 -6.22 -24.63
CA GLY A 171 7.74 -6.56 -24.54
C GLY A 171 8.39 -6.81 -25.90
N PHE A 172 9.72 -6.74 -25.92
CA PHE A 172 10.55 -6.79 -27.13
C PHE A 172 11.72 -7.78 -26.93
N ASN A 173 12.10 -8.50 -27.98
CA ASN A 173 13.22 -9.47 -27.95
C ASN A 173 13.76 -9.69 -29.36
N ASN A 174 15.07 -9.88 -29.51
CA ASN A 174 15.76 -10.16 -30.79
C ASN A 174 15.25 -9.28 -31.95
N CYS A 175 15.18 -7.96 -31.70
CA CYS A 175 14.62 -6.97 -32.63
C CYS A 175 15.12 -5.55 -32.35
N TRP A 176 15.01 -4.71 -33.37
CA TRP A 176 14.99 -3.25 -33.20
C TRP A 176 13.55 -2.80 -32.97
N TRP A 177 13.33 -1.84 -32.08
CA TRP A 177 12.00 -1.38 -31.72
C TRP A 177 11.94 0.12 -31.39
N LYS A 178 10.74 0.69 -31.48
CA LYS A 178 10.40 2.03 -31.02
C LYS A 178 8.90 2.19 -30.76
N TYR A 179 8.50 3.35 -30.24
CA TYR A 179 7.09 3.76 -30.12
C TYR A 179 6.89 5.19 -30.64
N ASP A 180 5.64 5.57 -30.88
CA ASP A 180 5.18 6.92 -31.21
C ASP A 180 3.75 7.07 -30.66
N GLY A 181 3.57 7.91 -29.64
CA GLY A 181 2.29 8.06 -28.98
C GLY A 181 1.99 9.47 -28.45
N VAL A 182 0.75 9.65 -28.02
CA VAL A 182 0.21 10.88 -27.43
C VAL A 182 -0.50 10.53 -26.13
N GLN A 183 0.01 11.02 -25.01
CA GLN A 183 -0.50 10.79 -23.66
C GLN A 183 -1.58 11.81 -23.33
N SER A 184 -2.68 11.37 -22.71
CA SER A 184 -3.67 12.26 -22.11
C SER A 184 -3.16 12.79 -20.77
N CYS A 185 -3.39 14.06 -20.49
CA CYS A 185 -2.99 14.72 -19.24
C CYS A 185 -4.25 15.24 -18.56
N ARG A 186 -4.46 14.94 -17.27
CA ARG A 186 -5.72 15.29 -16.56
C ARG A 186 -6.05 16.79 -16.65
N ASN A 187 -5.04 17.65 -16.50
CA ASN A 187 -5.21 19.11 -16.44
C ASN A 187 -4.34 19.83 -17.51
N GLY A 188 -4.34 19.38 -18.78
CA GLY A 188 -3.56 20.08 -19.81
C GLY A 188 -3.61 19.50 -21.24
N PRO A 189 -2.97 20.18 -22.21
CA PRO A 189 -2.86 19.69 -23.58
C PRO A 189 -2.10 18.36 -23.62
N SER A 190 -2.49 17.48 -24.55
CA SER A 190 -1.97 16.11 -24.62
C SER A 190 -0.51 16.05 -25.05
N LYS A 191 0.32 15.34 -24.29
CA LYS A 191 1.78 15.28 -24.42
C LYS A 191 2.20 14.30 -25.52
N GLN A 192 2.98 14.75 -26.50
CA GLN A 192 3.54 13.87 -27.53
C GLN A 192 4.81 13.18 -27.03
N CYS A 193 4.86 11.84 -27.14
CA CYS A 193 5.97 10.99 -26.72
C CYS A 193 6.48 10.15 -27.90
N PRO A 194 7.40 10.68 -28.72
CA PRO A 194 8.13 9.89 -29.70
C PRO A 194 9.27 9.11 -29.02
N GLY A 195 9.41 7.83 -29.35
CA GLY A 195 10.53 6.99 -28.91
C GLY A 195 11.57 6.78 -30.01
N ASP A 196 12.84 6.90 -29.67
CA ASP A 196 13.95 6.53 -30.56
C ASP A 196 14.02 5.01 -30.81
N TRP A 197 14.69 4.63 -31.89
CA TRP A 197 15.01 3.24 -32.18
C TRP A 197 16.01 2.67 -31.18
N ARG A 198 15.62 1.57 -30.53
CA ARG A 198 16.40 0.81 -29.56
C ARG A 198 16.55 -0.63 -30.02
N GLN A 199 17.57 -1.32 -29.51
CA GLN A 199 17.78 -2.75 -29.77
C GLN A 199 17.41 -3.57 -28.52
N ALA A 200 16.65 -4.64 -28.72
CA ALA A 200 16.46 -5.71 -27.76
C ALA A 200 17.31 -6.91 -28.22
N ASP A 201 18.26 -7.33 -27.39
CA ASP A 201 19.12 -8.49 -27.63
C ASP A 201 18.40 -9.82 -27.31
N ASP A 202 19.15 -10.90 -27.04
CA ASP A 202 18.59 -12.21 -26.69
C ASP A 202 18.11 -12.26 -25.23
N ALA A 203 17.14 -11.42 -24.93
CA ALA A 203 16.41 -11.34 -23.67
C ALA A 203 15.04 -10.70 -23.92
N TYR A 204 14.13 -10.84 -22.96
CA TYR A 204 12.79 -10.30 -23.04
C TYR A 204 12.69 -8.96 -22.31
N TYR A 205 12.74 -7.86 -23.07
CA TYR A 205 12.61 -6.49 -22.58
C TYR A 205 11.13 -6.17 -22.37
N ARG A 206 10.63 -6.34 -21.15
CA ARG A 206 9.23 -6.11 -20.76
C ARG A 206 9.09 -4.74 -20.10
N PHE A 207 8.06 -3.98 -20.44
CA PHE A 207 7.62 -2.87 -19.59
C PHE A 207 6.81 -3.45 -18.43
N ASN A 208 7.28 -3.29 -17.20
CA ASN A 208 6.54 -3.74 -16.03
C ASN A 208 5.46 -2.73 -15.62
N GLU A 209 4.28 -3.25 -15.28
CA GLU A 209 3.23 -2.46 -14.63
C GLU A 209 3.62 -2.25 -13.16
N TYR A 210 3.94 -1.01 -12.79
CA TYR A 210 3.70 -0.56 -11.42
C TYR A 210 2.18 -0.40 -11.27
N GLN A 211 1.59 -0.95 -10.20
CA GLN A 211 0.14 -0.85 -10.01
C GLN A 211 -0.25 0.63 -9.83
N ASP A 212 -1.37 1.01 -10.45
CA ASP A 212 -1.89 2.37 -10.65
C ASP A 212 -1.18 3.28 -11.70
N GLU A 213 -0.12 2.83 -12.38
CA GLU A 213 0.59 3.63 -13.42
C GLU A 213 0.21 3.33 -14.89
N THR A 214 -0.93 2.69 -15.17
CA THR A 214 -1.44 2.62 -16.56
C THR A 214 -2.04 3.96 -16.99
N ILE A 215 -1.38 4.65 -17.92
CA ILE A 215 -1.82 5.94 -18.44
C ILE A 215 -2.74 5.81 -19.65
N THR A 216 -3.55 6.85 -19.91
CA THR A 216 -4.44 6.91 -21.07
C THR A 216 -3.71 7.48 -22.29
N TRP A 217 -3.51 6.66 -23.32
CA TRP A 217 -2.96 7.04 -24.62
C TRP A 217 -4.08 7.42 -25.60
N LYS A 218 -4.07 8.65 -26.13
CA LYS A 218 -4.94 9.08 -27.24
C LYS A 218 -4.48 8.58 -28.61
N LYS A 219 -3.21 8.17 -28.69
CA LYS A 219 -2.59 7.44 -29.79
C LYS A 219 -1.43 6.65 -29.20
N LEU A 220 -1.24 5.39 -29.59
CA LEU A 220 -0.02 4.66 -29.30
C LEU A 220 0.29 3.70 -30.45
N THR A 221 1.35 4.00 -31.18
CA THR A 221 1.95 3.08 -32.14
C THR A 221 3.16 2.40 -31.51
N LEU A 222 3.22 1.07 -31.57
CA LEU A 222 4.42 0.27 -31.26
C LEU A 222 5.01 -0.30 -32.57
N GLN A 223 6.33 -0.26 -32.75
CA GLN A 223 6.97 -0.76 -33.96
C GLN A 223 8.18 -1.64 -33.63
N ALA A 224 8.25 -2.82 -34.24
CA ALA A 224 9.42 -3.70 -34.20
C ALA A 224 9.90 -4.09 -35.62
N ALA A 225 11.22 -4.18 -35.81
CA ALA A 225 11.91 -4.46 -37.06
C ALA A 225 13.07 -5.44 -36.84
N LYS A 226 13.53 -6.10 -37.91
CA LYS A 226 14.68 -7.03 -37.86
C LYS A 226 16.03 -6.32 -37.81
N ALA A 227 16.14 -5.16 -38.47
CA ALA A 227 17.37 -4.42 -38.69
C ALA A 227 17.27 -2.99 -38.13
N GLY A 228 18.42 -2.35 -37.92
CA GLY A 228 18.51 -1.02 -37.32
C GLY A 228 18.08 0.12 -38.25
N PRO A 229 17.89 1.34 -37.71
CA PRO A 229 17.37 2.49 -38.47
C PRO A 229 18.18 2.83 -39.74
N ALA A 230 19.50 2.65 -39.73
CA ALA A 230 20.35 2.85 -40.91
C ALA A 230 19.92 1.94 -42.08
N GLU A 231 19.69 0.65 -41.80
CA GLU A 231 19.21 -0.31 -42.80
C GLU A 231 17.72 -0.14 -43.16
N ILE A 232 16.93 0.60 -42.38
CA ILE A 232 15.53 0.89 -42.70
C ILE A 232 15.43 2.03 -43.72
N LEU A 233 16.40 2.95 -43.72
CA LEU A 233 16.46 4.08 -44.67
C LEU A 233 16.89 3.64 -46.08
N ASP A 234 17.80 2.66 -46.21
CA ASP A 234 18.23 2.13 -47.52
C ASP A 234 17.14 1.31 -48.25
N LYS A 235 16.15 0.76 -47.52
CA LYS A 235 15.24 -0.30 -48.03
C LYS A 235 13.91 0.21 -48.58
N THR A 236 13.83 1.50 -48.92
CA THR A 236 12.91 1.97 -49.98
C THR A 236 13.47 1.70 -51.38
N SER A 237 14.76 1.38 -51.48
CA SER A 237 15.43 0.87 -52.68
C SER A 237 15.32 -0.67 -52.78
N GLU A 238 15.17 -1.16 -54.01
CA GLU A 238 15.54 -2.52 -54.46
C GLU A 238 14.87 -3.74 -53.79
N ASN A 239 13.74 -4.15 -54.37
CA ASN A 239 13.28 -5.54 -54.33
C ASN A 239 14.23 -6.46 -55.13
N SER A 240 14.77 -7.54 -54.54
CA SER A 240 14.70 -8.92 -55.07
C SER A 240 15.56 -9.96 -54.30
N SER A 241 15.21 -11.25 -54.45
CA SER A 241 15.98 -12.46 -54.03
C SER A 241 16.10 -12.71 -52.49
N LYS A 242 15.58 -13.80 -51.89
CA LYS A 242 15.89 -15.26 -51.99
C LYS A 242 17.31 -15.62 -51.47
N THR A 243 17.54 -16.59 -50.55
CA THR A 243 16.65 -17.62 -49.92
C THR A 243 17.26 -18.25 -48.64
N ALA A 244 16.43 -18.87 -47.78
CA ALA A 244 16.77 -19.82 -46.67
C ALA A 244 17.49 -19.25 -45.41
N LEU A 245 17.65 -19.92 -44.23
CA LEU A 245 16.93 -20.93 -43.39
C LEU A 245 17.65 -20.95 -42.00
N ASP A 246 17.10 -21.33 -40.83
CA ASP A 246 15.70 -21.56 -40.39
C ASP A 246 15.38 -20.72 -39.10
N ILE A 247 15.38 -21.11 -37.81
CA ILE A 247 15.30 -22.35 -36.99
C ILE A 247 14.79 -21.88 -35.57
N VAL A 248 13.97 -22.48 -34.68
CA VAL A 248 13.44 -23.83 -34.31
C VAL A 248 14.17 -24.46 -33.09
N PRO A 249 13.50 -24.93 -31.98
CA PRO A 249 12.09 -24.74 -31.52
C PRO A 249 11.88 -24.74 -29.96
N THR A 250 10.65 -25.05 -29.44
CA THR A 250 10.29 -25.98 -28.30
C THR A 250 8.88 -25.69 -27.68
N ASN A 251 8.25 -26.61 -26.91
CA ASN A 251 6.83 -26.50 -26.45
C ASN A 251 6.40 -27.32 -25.19
N VAL A 252 5.87 -26.68 -24.10
CA VAL A 252 5.05 -27.31 -23.01
C VAL A 252 4.06 -26.32 -22.29
N GLN A 253 3.15 -26.78 -21.39
CA GLN A 253 2.13 -26.06 -20.53
C GLN A 253 1.77 -27.01 -19.29
N THR A 254 0.94 -26.81 -18.22
CA THR A 254 -0.24 -25.93 -17.94
C THR A 254 -0.56 -25.52 -16.46
N MET A 255 -1.85 -25.34 -16.08
CA MET A 255 -2.45 -24.43 -15.07
C MET A 255 -3.91 -24.86 -14.72
N GLN A 256 -4.46 -24.39 -13.58
CA GLN A 256 -5.90 -24.32 -13.18
C GLN A 256 -6.61 -25.60 -12.63
N THR A 257 -7.70 -25.59 -11.80
CA THR A 257 -8.68 -24.53 -11.36
C THR A 257 -9.46 -24.80 -10.00
N VAL A 258 -9.85 -23.74 -9.24
CA VAL A 258 -11.20 -23.44 -8.59
C VAL A 258 -11.83 -24.25 -7.38
N PHE A 259 -12.10 -23.61 -6.18
CA PHE A 259 -13.35 -23.50 -5.27
C PHE A 259 -13.83 -24.34 -3.97
N ARG A 260 -14.06 -23.60 -2.84
CA ARG A 260 -15.04 -23.55 -1.66
C ARG A 260 -15.23 -24.71 -0.59
N PRO A 261 -16.11 -24.61 0.48
CA PRO A 261 -16.13 -23.89 1.82
C PRO A 261 -16.29 -24.85 3.09
N PRO A 262 -16.67 -24.51 4.39
CA PRO A 262 -17.19 -23.29 5.12
C PRO A 262 -16.42 -22.88 6.45
N ALA A 263 -17.06 -22.55 7.63
CA ALA A 263 -16.45 -21.92 8.86
C ALA A 263 -17.22 -22.13 10.25
N VAL A 264 -16.82 -21.48 11.40
CA VAL A 264 -17.43 -21.57 12.79
C VAL A 264 -17.06 -20.42 13.82
N ASP A 265 -17.78 -20.31 14.97
CA ASP A 265 -17.98 -19.21 15.98
C ASP A 265 -16.90 -18.79 17.05
N ILE A 266 -17.26 -17.85 17.96
CA ILE A 266 -16.44 -17.02 18.90
C ILE A 266 -16.88 -17.12 20.39
N ALA A 267 -16.01 -16.77 21.36
CA ALA A 267 -16.30 -16.61 22.81
C ALA A 267 -15.71 -15.33 23.45
N ALA A 268 -16.04 -15.04 24.74
CA ALA A 268 -15.95 -13.71 25.38
C ALA A 268 -14.55 -13.25 25.90
N ILE A 269 -14.45 -11.95 26.26
CA ILE A 269 -13.21 -11.16 26.41
C ILE A 269 -12.97 -10.65 27.86
N PRO A 270 -11.72 -10.67 28.38
CA PRO A 270 -11.31 -10.02 29.64
C PRO A 270 -10.86 -8.55 29.45
N PRO A 271 -10.83 -7.71 30.52
CA PRO A 271 -10.54 -6.28 30.41
C PRO A 271 -9.09 -6.00 29.96
N LYS A 272 -8.93 -4.94 29.15
CA LYS A 272 -7.69 -4.54 28.48
C LYS A 272 -7.17 -3.27 29.13
N ASN A 273 -5.88 -3.22 29.48
CA ASN A 273 -5.36 -2.06 30.20
C ASN A 273 -3.87 -1.76 29.98
N ASP A 274 -3.58 -0.47 29.89
CA ASP A 274 -2.31 0.25 29.96
C ASP A 274 -1.01 -0.53 30.29
N ARG A 275 0.00 -0.37 29.42
CA ARG A 275 1.33 0.22 29.72
C ARG A 275 2.25 0.15 28.51
N TYR A 276 2.62 1.30 27.92
CA TYR A 276 3.88 1.37 27.17
C TYR A 276 5.07 1.20 28.14
N PRO A 277 6.21 0.62 27.69
CA PRO A 277 7.35 0.30 28.56
C PRO A 277 8.00 1.53 29.20
N ALA A 278 8.79 1.30 30.25
CA ALA A 278 9.62 2.33 30.87
C ALA A 278 10.77 2.77 29.94
N ALA A 279 11.41 3.90 30.27
CA ALA A 279 12.56 4.39 29.49
C ALA A 279 13.73 3.38 29.54
N ASN A 280 14.33 3.11 28.38
CA ASN A 280 15.47 2.20 28.25
C ASN A 280 16.69 2.69 29.07
N ASP A 281 17.36 1.75 29.73
CA ASP A 281 18.69 1.96 30.35
C ASP A 281 19.77 2.26 29.29
N GLU A 282 20.89 2.83 29.76
CA GLU A 282 21.96 3.42 28.95
C GLU A 282 22.58 2.48 27.90
N ALA A 283 22.21 2.69 26.63
CA ALA A 283 22.90 2.15 25.46
C ALA A 283 22.80 3.14 24.28
N ASP A 284 23.89 3.29 23.51
CA ASP A 284 23.97 4.17 22.33
C ASP A 284 23.16 3.64 21.14
N VAL A 285 21.83 3.70 21.25
CA VAL A 285 20.90 3.52 20.13
C VAL A 285 20.58 4.88 19.52
N GLU A 286 20.55 4.95 18.20
CA GLU A 286 20.19 6.16 17.47
C GLU A 286 18.69 6.46 17.65
N GLN A 287 18.36 7.42 18.51
CA GLN A 287 16.97 7.83 18.74
C GLN A 287 16.43 8.55 17.48
N PHE A 288 15.56 7.87 16.72
CA PHE A 288 14.99 8.32 15.43
C PHE A 288 13.96 9.46 15.59
N ALA A 289 14.39 10.59 16.16
CA ALA A 289 13.57 11.74 16.58
C ALA A 289 12.42 11.43 17.57
N GLN A 290 12.28 10.18 18.01
CA GLN A 290 11.25 9.74 18.95
C GLN A 290 11.48 10.35 20.34
N PRO A 291 10.48 11.01 20.95
CA PRO A 291 10.56 11.44 22.34
C PRO A 291 10.62 10.26 23.32
N ASP A 292 11.63 10.27 24.19
CA ASP A 292 11.91 9.21 25.18
C ASP A 292 11.60 9.64 26.61
N LYS A 293 11.95 10.89 26.95
CA LYS A 293 11.84 11.43 28.31
C LYS A 293 10.40 11.80 28.64
N HIS A 294 9.69 10.87 29.27
CA HIS A 294 8.36 11.12 29.84
C HIS A 294 8.38 12.29 30.84
N TRP A 295 7.61 13.33 30.54
CA TRP A 295 7.28 14.42 31.44
C TRP A 295 5.85 14.27 31.95
N CYS A 296 5.69 14.60 33.22
CA CYS A 296 4.55 14.23 34.04
C CYS A 296 4.16 15.46 34.88
N PRO A 297 3.49 16.49 34.29
CA PRO A 297 3.31 17.82 34.87
C PRO A 297 2.89 17.82 36.35
N TRP A 298 1.90 16.99 36.66
CA TRP A 298 1.34 16.71 37.99
C TRP A 298 2.36 16.12 38.99
N LYS A 299 3.28 15.24 38.56
CA LYS A 299 4.38 14.77 39.44
C LYS A 299 5.44 15.85 39.67
N SER A 300 5.69 16.72 38.68
CA SER A 300 6.62 17.84 38.81
C SER A 300 6.05 19.06 39.57
N GLY A 301 4.75 19.07 39.90
CA GLY A 301 4.07 20.25 40.46
C GLY A 301 4.13 21.48 39.56
N SER A 302 4.34 21.28 38.24
CA SER A 302 4.71 22.32 37.29
C SER A 302 4.08 22.04 35.93
N CYS A 303 3.39 23.06 35.40
CA CYS A 303 2.89 23.08 34.02
C CYS A 303 3.97 23.47 33.01
N SER A 304 5.25 23.45 33.41
CA SER A 304 6.38 23.89 32.58
C SER A 304 7.62 23.01 32.75
N ASN A 305 8.36 22.82 31.67
CA ASN A 305 9.59 22.04 31.60
C ASN A 305 10.57 22.70 30.59
N THR A 306 11.67 22.04 30.26
CA THR A 306 12.67 22.53 29.30
C THR A 306 13.11 21.45 28.31
N PHE A 307 13.49 21.87 27.10
CA PHE A 307 14.19 21.02 26.13
C PHE A 307 15.59 20.62 26.62
N LYS A 308 16.15 19.55 26.04
CA LYS A 308 17.55 19.15 26.25
C LYS A 308 18.54 20.07 25.50
N ILE A 309 18.09 20.70 24.41
CA ILE A 309 18.87 21.53 23.51
C ILE A 309 18.08 22.83 23.25
N LYS A 310 18.75 23.98 23.20
CA LYS A 310 18.11 25.26 22.84
C LYS A 310 17.68 25.26 21.38
N GLY A 311 16.49 25.78 21.10
CA GLY A 311 15.92 25.89 19.75
C GLY A 311 15.78 24.56 19.00
N GLN A 312 15.76 23.43 19.70
CA GLN A 312 15.66 22.11 19.08
C GLN A 312 15.00 21.08 20.00
N GLY A 313 14.07 20.31 19.43
CA GLY A 313 13.53 19.11 20.07
C GLY A 313 12.19 18.69 19.47
N THR A 314 11.61 17.65 20.04
CA THR A 314 10.27 17.15 19.68
C THR A 314 9.48 16.88 20.95
N VAL A 315 8.21 17.29 20.98
CA VAL A 315 7.28 17.01 22.08
C VAL A 315 6.13 16.18 21.52
N GLU A 316 5.96 14.97 22.05
CA GLU A 316 4.78 14.13 21.82
C GLU A 316 3.81 14.32 23.00
N ILE A 317 2.53 14.47 22.70
CA ILE A 317 1.40 14.50 23.62
C ILE A 317 0.50 13.33 23.24
N MET A 318 0.38 12.36 24.15
CA MET A 318 -0.64 11.32 24.05
C MET A 318 -1.81 11.71 24.96
N GLN A 319 -3.03 11.59 24.45
CA GLN A 319 -4.25 11.73 25.26
C GLN A 319 -5.27 10.65 24.90
N ARG A 320 -5.97 10.11 25.91
CA ARG A 320 -7.13 9.24 25.72
C ARG A 320 -8.44 10.03 25.77
N ARG A 321 -8.50 11.02 26.66
CA ARG A 321 -9.67 11.88 26.84
C ARG A 321 -9.60 13.10 25.92
N SER A 322 -10.70 13.43 25.25
CA SER A 322 -10.78 14.54 24.28
C SER A 322 -10.86 15.90 24.98
N VAL A 323 -9.71 16.45 25.41
CA VAL A 323 -9.64 17.72 26.18
C VAL A 323 -8.81 18.77 25.42
N PRO A 324 -9.33 19.99 25.20
CA PRO A 324 -8.57 21.08 24.58
C PRO A 324 -7.29 21.44 25.32
N PHE A 325 -6.19 21.47 24.58
CA PHE A 325 -4.86 21.75 25.10
C PHE A 325 -4.13 22.84 24.31
N GLU A 326 -3.18 23.48 24.99
CA GLU A 326 -2.23 24.42 24.43
C GLU A 326 -0.80 24.04 24.87
N LEU A 327 0.12 23.99 23.91
CA LEU A 327 1.56 23.80 24.14
C LEU A 327 2.30 25.03 23.59
N GLN A 328 2.87 25.83 24.49
CA GLN A 328 3.68 26.99 24.16
C GLN A 328 5.16 26.67 24.36
N LEU A 329 5.95 26.76 23.29
CA LEU A 329 7.42 26.73 23.33
C LEU A 329 7.93 28.17 23.46
N SER A 330 8.83 28.46 24.41
CA SER A 330 9.17 29.84 24.82
C SER A 330 10.66 30.05 25.09
N ASN A 331 11.15 31.27 24.85
CA ASN A 331 12.47 31.74 25.30
C ASN A 331 12.47 32.31 26.74
N LYS A 332 11.32 32.39 27.41
CA LYS A 332 11.17 32.84 28.81
C LYS A 332 10.65 31.73 29.71
N LYS A 333 11.00 31.77 30.99
CA LYS A 333 10.50 30.83 32.02
C LYS A 333 9.05 31.11 32.43
N ASP A 334 8.59 32.34 32.27
CA ASP A 334 7.21 32.74 32.52
C ASP A 334 6.40 32.66 31.22
N ALA A 335 5.33 31.86 31.22
CA ALA A 335 4.43 31.67 30.09
C ALA A 335 3.57 32.90 29.78
N TYR A 336 3.48 33.84 30.73
CA TYR A 336 2.67 35.06 30.64
C TYR A 336 3.51 36.31 30.32
N ASP A 337 4.83 36.19 30.18
CA ASP A 337 5.72 37.29 29.78
C ASP A 337 5.43 37.69 28.32
N ARG A 338 4.74 38.82 28.14
CA ARG A 338 4.39 39.36 26.81
C ARG A 338 5.60 39.84 25.99
N SER A 339 6.82 39.82 26.56
CA SER A 339 8.09 40.02 25.83
C SER A 339 8.74 38.72 25.38
N ALA A 340 8.13 37.56 25.64
CA ALA A 340 8.62 36.28 25.18
C ALA A 340 8.46 36.14 23.65
N TYR A 341 9.50 35.59 23.01
CA TYR A 341 9.30 34.91 21.74
C TYR A 341 8.77 33.51 22.03
N SER A 342 7.62 33.18 21.47
CA SER A 342 6.98 31.89 21.66
C SER A 342 6.30 31.36 20.41
N ILE A 343 6.17 30.04 20.37
CA ILE A 343 5.48 29.25 19.35
C ILE A 343 4.40 28.46 20.08
N THR A 344 3.13 28.80 19.86
CA THR A 344 1.97 28.18 20.48
C THR A 344 1.27 27.24 19.51
N LEU A 345 1.13 25.98 19.90
CA LEU A 345 0.20 25.01 19.32
C LEU A 345 -1.06 24.95 20.20
N SER A 346 -2.24 25.16 19.63
CA SER A 346 -3.53 24.93 20.28
C SER A 346 -4.33 23.89 19.49
N VAL A 347 -4.92 22.93 20.20
CA VAL A 347 -5.74 21.86 19.61
C VAL A 347 -7.06 21.79 20.39
N ASN A 348 -8.18 21.97 19.68
CA ASN A 348 -9.53 21.74 20.19
C ASN A 348 -10.32 20.83 19.23
N GLN A 349 -11.63 20.67 19.40
CA GLN A 349 -12.42 19.75 18.57
C GLN A 349 -12.63 20.26 17.13
N ASN A 350 -12.65 21.58 16.93
CA ASN A 350 -13.05 22.23 15.68
C ASN A 350 -11.86 22.77 14.86
N GLU A 351 -10.76 23.12 15.53
CA GLU A 351 -9.53 23.58 14.88
C GLU A 351 -8.26 23.06 15.57
N VAL A 352 -7.20 22.98 14.78
CA VAL A 352 -5.82 22.98 15.25
C VAL A 352 -5.10 24.20 14.67
N LYS A 353 -4.37 24.93 15.54
CA LYS A 353 -3.71 26.19 15.21
C LYS A 353 -2.28 26.21 15.76
N LEU A 354 -1.34 26.59 14.91
CA LEU A 354 0.07 26.80 15.25
C LEU A 354 0.43 28.25 14.94
N SER A 355 0.92 29.02 15.91
CA SER A 355 1.20 30.45 15.75
C SER A 355 2.37 30.97 16.57
N THR A 356 3.11 31.95 16.06
CA THR A 356 4.20 32.64 16.75
C THR A 356 3.73 33.93 17.45
N SER A 357 4.43 34.38 18.50
CA SER A 357 4.17 35.69 19.11
C SER A 357 4.53 36.89 18.21
N THR A 358 5.22 36.65 17.10
CA THR A 358 5.47 37.63 16.01
C THR A 358 4.32 37.73 15.01
N GLY A 359 3.31 36.84 15.07
CA GLY A 359 2.09 36.92 14.28
C GLY A 359 2.00 36.02 13.04
N GLN A 360 2.96 35.11 12.81
CA GLN A 360 2.80 34.05 11.82
C GLN A 360 1.82 32.99 12.37
N SER A 361 0.93 32.44 11.54
CA SER A 361 0.06 31.34 11.96
C SER A 361 -0.40 30.45 10.81
N CYS A 362 -0.58 29.17 11.11
CA CYS A 362 -1.34 28.22 10.29
C CYS A 362 -2.47 27.60 11.13
N THR A 363 -3.64 27.45 10.52
CA THR A 363 -4.82 26.82 11.14
C THR A 363 -5.38 25.77 10.17
N SER A 364 -5.93 24.69 10.71
CA SER A 364 -6.74 23.71 9.98
C SER A 364 -7.99 23.38 10.77
N THR A 365 -9.14 23.40 10.09
CA THR A 365 -10.45 23.00 10.63
C THR A 365 -10.86 21.61 10.15
N ASN A 366 -9.96 20.86 9.52
CA ASN A 366 -10.22 19.48 9.12
C ASN A 366 -10.13 18.58 10.37
N THR A 367 -11.25 17.99 10.76
CA THR A 367 -11.45 17.26 12.03
C THR A 367 -10.58 16.01 12.19
N ILE A 368 -9.96 15.54 11.11
CA ILE A 368 -8.99 14.42 11.17
C ILE A 368 -7.65 14.85 11.79
N TYR A 369 -7.41 16.15 11.94
CA TYR A 369 -6.20 16.73 12.55
C TYR A 369 -6.47 17.43 13.90
N THR A 370 -7.74 17.50 14.31
CA THR A 370 -8.20 18.12 15.57
C THR A 370 -8.31 17.05 16.67
N LEU A 371 -8.83 17.42 17.86
CA LEU A 371 -9.11 16.44 18.90
C LEU A 371 -10.05 15.34 18.38
N GLN A 372 -9.56 14.11 18.35
CA GLN A 372 -10.41 12.95 18.08
C GLN A 372 -11.45 12.75 19.21
N PRO A 373 -12.60 12.10 18.95
CA PRO A 373 -13.62 11.84 19.96
C PRO A 373 -13.10 11.06 21.18
N GLU A 374 -13.76 11.19 22.33
CA GLU A 374 -13.43 10.41 23.53
C GLU A 374 -13.75 8.92 23.30
N GLY A 375 -12.81 8.04 23.61
CA GLY A 375 -12.89 6.60 23.36
C GLY A 375 -11.80 5.81 24.10
N GLU A 376 -11.70 4.51 23.82
CA GLU A 376 -10.79 3.62 24.56
C GLU A 376 -9.30 3.78 24.19
N TYR A 377 -9.01 4.46 23.07
CA TYR A 377 -7.69 4.50 22.43
C TYR A 377 -6.90 5.77 22.76
N TRP A 378 -5.57 5.66 22.75
CA TRP A 378 -4.66 6.79 22.94
C TRP A 378 -4.37 7.48 21.60
N HIS A 379 -4.75 8.75 21.49
CA HIS A 379 -4.47 9.60 20.34
C HIS A 379 -3.15 10.37 20.55
N ARG A 380 -2.22 10.27 19.58
CA ARG A 380 -0.91 10.92 19.59
C ARG A 380 -0.94 12.20 18.77
N TYR A 381 -0.35 13.27 19.30
CA TYR A 381 -0.18 14.59 18.69
C TYR A 381 1.26 15.02 18.96
N TRP A 382 1.95 15.64 18.00
CA TRP A 382 3.36 16.00 18.20
C TRP A 382 3.74 17.32 17.54
N ILE A 383 4.67 18.04 18.17
CA ILE A 383 5.33 19.22 17.60
C ILE A 383 6.84 19.01 17.60
N SER A 384 7.51 19.42 16.52
CA SER A 384 8.97 19.36 16.39
C SER A 384 9.53 20.71 15.96
N LEU A 385 10.67 21.08 16.54
CA LEU A 385 11.32 22.37 16.37
C LEU A 385 12.78 22.19 15.93
N PHE A 386 13.20 22.88 14.88
CA PHE A 386 14.59 22.92 14.44
C PHE A 386 15.02 24.32 14.00
N SER A 387 15.59 25.07 14.94
CA SER A 387 16.03 26.46 14.74
C SER A 387 17.01 26.66 13.58
N THR A 388 17.91 25.71 13.31
CA THR A 388 18.90 25.80 12.22
C THR A 388 18.27 25.90 10.83
N ALA A 389 17.14 25.23 10.61
CA ALA A 389 16.35 25.34 9.38
C ALA A 389 15.11 26.24 9.55
N ARG A 390 15.03 27.00 10.66
CA ARG A 390 13.86 27.80 11.08
C ARG A 390 12.53 27.03 11.02
N ASN A 391 12.57 25.72 11.24
CA ASN A 391 11.45 24.84 10.90
C ASN A 391 10.64 24.42 12.13
N VAL A 392 9.31 24.45 11.98
CA VAL A 392 8.36 23.89 12.95
C VAL A 392 7.44 22.90 12.23
N LYS A 393 7.34 21.69 12.74
CA LYS A 393 6.38 20.68 12.27
C LYS A 393 5.36 20.39 13.36
N TYR A 394 4.10 20.25 12.98
CA TYR A 394 3.05 19.64 13.81
C TYR A 394 2.48 18.44 13.06
N GLY A 395 2.18 17.36 13.78
CA GLY A 395 1.59 16.15 13.22
C GLY A 395 0.83 15.33 14.24
N ILE A 396 0.32 14.20 13.76
CA ILE A 396 -0.55 13.27 14.51
C ILE A 396 -0.07 11.84 14.34
N GLY A 397 -0.44 10.96 15.27
CA GLY A 397 -0.04 9.56 15.24
C GLY A 397 1.47 9.38 15.45
N GLU A 398 2.05 8.44 14.71
CA GLU A 398 3.50 8.17 14.67
C GLU A 398 4.33 9.42 14.31
N VAL A 399 5.44 9.61 15.02
CA VAL A 399 6.25 10.84 14.98
C VAL A 399 7.23 10.81 13.79
N ARG A 400 6.74 11.15 12.58
CA ARG A 400 7.54 11.22 11.33
C ARG A 400 7.02 12.26 10.31
N PRO A 401 7.83 12.74 9.34
CA PRO A 401 7.43 13.83 8.44
C PRO A 401 6.15 13.58 7.61
N SER A 402 5.91 12.36 7.13
CA SER A 402 4.75 12.00 6.30
C SER A 402 3.42 12.07 7.04
N PHE A 403 3.43 12.13 8.36
CA PHE A 403 2.26 12.35 9.21
C PHE A 403 2.23 13.76 9.83
N SER A 404 3.02 14.70 9.28
CA SER A 404 2.89 16.12 9.57
C SER A 404 1.69 16.75 8.88
N VAL A 405 0.96 17.56 9.64
CA VAL A 405 -0.19 18.38 9.21
C VAL A 405 0.28 19.80 8.87
N PHE A 406 1.22 20.33 9.65
CA PHE A 406 1.90 21.59 9.35
C PHE A 406 3.40 21.35 9.24
N ASN A 407 4.04 22.00 8.27
CA ASN A 407 5.48 22.06 8.09
C ASN A 407 5.85 23.50 7.72
N ILE A 408 6.07 24.33 8.75
CA ILE A 408 6.25 25.78 8.63
C ILE A 408 7.74 26.10 8.59
N GLU A 409 8.14 26.95 7.64
CA GLU A 409 9.39 27.70 7.71
C GLU A 409 9.10 29.09 8.31
N LEU A 410 9.76 29.41 9.42
CA LEU A 410 9.63 30.69 10.12
C LEU A 410 10.60 31.73 9.48
N PRO A 411 10.26 33.02 9.40
CA PRO A 411 11.10 34.05 8.75
C PRO A 411 12.55 34.14 9.25
N GLU A 412 13.46 34.60 8.38
CA GLU A 412 14.90 34.76 8.69
C GLU A 412 15.17 35.69 9.88
N ASN A 413 14.35 36.74 10.05
CA ASN A 413 14.42 37.64 11.20
C ASN A 413 14.07 36.98 12.55
N GLU A 414 13.52 35.76 12.55
CA GLU A 414 13.21 35.00 13.76
C GLU A 414 14.31 34.00 14.14
N LEU A 415 15.31 33.76 13.28
CA LEU A 415 16.37 32.75 13.49
C LEU A 415 16.99 32.79 14.89
N GLN A 416 17.33 33.98 15.38
CA GLN A 416 17.96 34.16 16.69
C GLN A 416 16.97 34.03 17.85
N LEU A 417 15.69 34.31 17.62
CA LEU A 417 14.64 34.15 18.63
C LEU A 417 14.29 32.67 18.83
N ILE A 418 14.19 31.92 17.74
CA ILE A 418 13.94 30.47 17.75
C ILE A 418 15.11 29.72 18.43
N LYS A 419 16.36 30.16 18.19
CA LYS A 419 17.56 29.62 18.86
C LYS A 419 17.57 29.81 20.38
N GLU A 420 16.79 30.75 20.91
CA GLU A 420 16.68 31.00 22.35
C GLU A 420 15.48 30.31 23.01
N ILE A 421 14.61 29.63 22.24
CA ILE A 421 13.55 28.77 22.81
C ILE A 421 14.19 27.66 23.64
N TYR A 422 13.71 27.49 24.87
CA TYR A 422 14.24 26.51 25.81
C TYR A 422 13.18 25.95 26.74
N TYR A 423 12.19 26.77 27.10
CA TYR A 423 11.07 26.39 27.95
C TYR A 423 9.91 25.86 27.11
N LEU A 424 9.12 24.99 27.71
CA LEU A 424 7.86 24.52 27.16
C LEU A 424 6.80 24.51 28.27
N HIS A 425 5.63 25.06 27.96
CA HIS A 425 4.52 25.26 28.88
C HIS A 425 3.29 24.55 28.33
N PHE A 426 2.67 23.70 29.14
CA PHE A 426 1.50 22.90 28.75
C PHE A 426 0.28 23.30 29.57
N LYS A 427 -0.84 23.50 28.88
CA LYS A 427 -2.11 23.97 29.45
C LYS A 427 -3.25 23.11 28.91
N VAL A 428 -4.20 22.81 29.79
CA VAL A 428 -5.51 22.24 29.46
C VAL A 428 -6.58 23.14 30.09
N ASN A 429 -7.67 23.37 29.37
CA ASN A 429 -8.74 24.34 29.71
C ASN A 429 -8.26 25.79 29.95
N ASN A 430 -9.22 26.70 30.14
CA ASN A 430 -9.00 28.15 30.27
C ASN A 430 -9.33 28.71 31.66
N ASN A 431 -9.53 27.85 32.66
CA ASN A 431 -9.95 28.24 34.02
C ASN A 431 -8.76 28.33 34.99
N ASP A 432 -8.88 29.15 36.04
CA ASP A 432 -7.82 29.41 37.02
C ASP A 432 -7.41 28.21 37.91
N GLN A 433 -8.11 27.07 37.82
CA GLN A 433 -7.85 25.87 38.64
C GLN A 433 -6.99 24.78 37.95
N MET A 434 -6.17 25.18 36.97
CA MET A 434 -5.38 24.29 36.10
C MET A 434 -4.70 23.08 36.80
N LEU A 435 -4.05 23.27 37.95
CA LEU A 435 -3.36 22.17 38.64
C LEU A 435 -4.31 21.11 39.20
N THR A 436 -5.51 21.51 39.65
CA THR A 436 -6.54 20.58 40.12
C THR A 436 -7.13 19.79 38.95
N GLU A 437 -7.39 20.46 37.82
CA GLU A 437 -7.90 19.82 36.61
C GLU A 437 -6.85 18.86 36.00
N LEU A 438 -5.57 19.24 35.94
CA LEU A 438 -4.46 18.37 35.51
C LEU A 438 -4.27 17.14 36.40
N ASN A 439 -4.48 17.25 37.72
CA ASN A 439 -4.43 16.10 38.62
C ASN A 439 -5.57 15.09 38.36
N ASN A 440 -6.73 15.56 37.88
CA ASN A 440 -7.84 14.69 37.49
C ASN A 440 -7.62 14.03 36.11
N LEU A 441 -6.82 14.64 35.24
CA LEU A 441 -6.49 14.15 33.89
C LEU A 441 -5.18 13.34 33.82
N LYS A 442 -4.53 13.11 34.97
CA LYS A 442 -3.21 12.50 35.15
C LYS A 442 -3.01 11.12 34.51
N GLU A 443 -4.07 10.31 34.41
CA GLU A 443 -4.01 8.97 33.78
C GLU A 443 -4.48 8.99 32.32
N ASP A 444 -5.07 10.09 31.86
CA ASP A 444 -5.56 10.28 30.48
C ASP A 444 -4.58 11.04 29.58
N PHE A 445 -3.50 11.58 30.13
CA PHE A 445 -2.46 12.34 29.42
C PHE A 445 -1.05 11.77 29.67
N ARG A 446 -0.20 11.80 28.64
CA ARG A 446 1.24 11.54 28.73
C ARG A 446 1.97 12.53 27.82
N ILE A 447 3.10 13.07 28.26
CA ILE A 447 3.91 13.98 27.45
C ILE A 447 5.34 13.44 27.41
N PHE A 448 5.99 13.44 26.25
CA PHE A 448 7.36 12.97 26.07
C PHE A 448 8.18 14.05 25.36
N ILE A 449 9.44 14.26 25.75
CA ILE A 449 10.30 15.34 25.24
C ILE A 449 11.62 14.76 24.71
N GLY A 450 11.77 14.71 23.38
CA GLY A 450 12.98 14.29 22.68
C GLY A 450 13.91 15.47 22.37
N GLY A 451 15.23 15.21 22.37
CA GLY A 451 16.25 16.22 21.99
C GLY A 451 16.47 16.38 20.48
N CYS A 452 15.96 15.44 19.67
CA CYS A 452 16.16 15.40 18.23
C CYS A 452 14.90 15.88 17.47
N PRO A 453 15.05 16.64 16.37
CA PRO A 453 13.94 17.11 15.55
C PRO A 453 13.55 16.10 14.46
N VAL A 454 12.29 16.15 14.02
CA VAL A 454 11.71 15.29 12.98
C VAL A 454 12.08 15.85 11.59
N LEU A 455 13.26 15.51 11.08
CA LEU A 455 13.77 16.06 9.82
C LEU A 455 13.41 15.22 8.59
N HIS A 456 13.80 13.95 8.60
CA HIS A 456 13.78 13.03 7.45
C HIS A 456 12.84 11.86 7.69
N GLU A 457 12.47 11.14 6.62
CA GLU A 457 11.71 9.90 6.76
C GLU A 457 12.55 8.81 7.41
N LEU A 458 11.87 7.95 8.18
CA LEU A 458 12.52 6.79 8.78
C LEU A 458 12.39 5.57 7.85
N ALA A 459 13.55 5.00 7.52
CA ALA A 459 13.67 3.87 6.62
C ALA A 459 12.99 2.60 7.17
N LEU A 460 12.02 2.08 6.42
CA LEU A 460 11.34 0.83 6.72
C LEU A 460 12.24 -0.41 6.49
N PHE A 461 13.25 -0.32 5.61
CA PHE A 461 14.12 -1.45 5.26
C PHE A 461 15.38 -1.53 6.11
N ILE A 462 15.67 -2.72 6.64
CA ILE A 462 17.01 -3.06 7.16
C ILE A 462 17.89 -3.56 6.01
N ILE A 463 19.13 -3.07 5.96
CA ILE A 463 20.19 -3.57 5.07
C ILE A 463 21.43 -3.92 5.91
N PRO A 464 22.01 -5.13 5.75
CA PRO A 464 23.25 -5.53 6.41
C PRO A 464 24.38 -4.50 6.29
N GLN A 465 25.17 -4.32 7.35
CA GLN A 465 26.23 -3.31 7.40
C GLN A 465 27.28 -3.46 6.28
N GLU A 466 27.58 -4.68 5.83
CA GLU A 466 28.50 -4.94 4.71
C GLU A 466 27.92 -4.58 3.33
N LYS A 467 26.62 -4.27 3.27
CA LYS A 467 25.89 -3.80 2.08
C LYS A 467 25.40 -2.35 2.25
N TYR A 468 25.73 -1.69 3.36
CA TYR A 468 25.23 -0.37 3.69
C TYR A 468 26.07 0.73 3.02
N THR A 469 25.43 1.62 2.25
CA THR A 469 26.10 2.62 1.41
C THR A 469 25.91 4.04 1.94
N LEU A 470 26.71 4.99 1.44
CA LEU A 470 26.48 6.43 1.67
C LEU A 470 25.10 6.86 1.16
N GLU A 471 24.65 6.31 0.02
CA GLU A 471 23.34 6.58 -0.57
C GLU A 471 22.18 6.18 0.36
N HIS A 472 22.26 5.03 1.02
CA HIS A 472 21.26 4.64 2.03
C HIS A 472 21.14 5.66 3.18
N THR A 473 22.27 6.28 3.55
CA THR A 473 22.32 7.31 4.59
C THR A 473 21.78 8.64 4.09
N THR A 474 22.23 9.13 2.93
CA THR A 474 21.81 10.45 2.42
C THR A 474 20.36 10.46 1.97
N CYS A 475 19.90 9.39 1.33
CA CYS A 475 18.54 9.26 0.80
C CYS A 475 17.56 8.65 1.82
N HIS A 476 18.04 8.25 3.02
CA HIS A 476 17.23 7.68 4.10
C HIS A 476 16.41 6.44 3.67
N THR A 477 16.92 5.66 2.71
CA THR A 477 16.21 4.52 2.10
C THR A 477 16.41 3.19 2.83
N ALA A 478 17.39 3.09 3.73
CA ALA A 478 17.59 1.92 4.59
C ALA A 478 18.23 2.29 5.93
N ILE A 479 18.03 1.43 6.93
CA ILE A 479 18.72 1.43 8.22
C ILE A 479 19.71 0.25 8.30
N SER A 480 20.86 0.46 8.94
CA SER A 480 21.81 -0.61 9.29
C SER A 480 21.33 -1.39 10.52
N GLU A 481 21.49 -2.70 10.55
CA GLU A 481 21.15 -3.55 11.69
C GLU A 481 21.91 -3.16 12.97
N LEU A 482 23.07 -2.51 12.83
CA LEU A 482 23.87 -1.99 13.96
C LEU A 482 23.24 -0.74 14.62
N LYS A 483 22.30 -0.07 13.94
CA LYS A 483 21.54 1.08 14.46
C LYS A 483 20.24 0.66 15.17
N LEU A 484 19.78 -0.58 15.02
CA LEU A 484 18.54 -1.08 15.62
C LEU A 484 18.62 -1.18 17.15
N GLU A 485 17.49 -0.92 17.81
CA GLU A 485 17.30 -1.26 19.23
C GLU A 485 17.60 -2.74 19.49
N ARG A 486 18.07 -3.07 20.69
CA ARG A 486 18.51 -4.44 21.01
C ARG A 486 17.43 -5.52 20.76
N PRO A 487 16.14 -5.35 21.12
CA PRO A 487 15.10 -6.33 20.78
C PRO A 487 15.02 -6.63 19.28
N LEU A 488 15.03 -5.58 18.44
CA LEU A 488 15.01 -5.70 16.98
C LEU A 488 16.27 -6.36 16.42
N ARG A 489 17.42 -6.07 17.01
CA ARG A 489 18.71 -6.67 16.62
C ARG A 489 18.77 -8.16 16.96
N ASP A 490 18.30 -8.53 18.15
CA ASP A 490 18.20 -9.92 18.63
C ASP A 490 17.18 -10.71 17.77
N LEU A 491 16.05 -10.09 17.35
CA LEU A 491 15.11 -10.66 16.36
C LEU A 491 15.68 -10.77 14.94
N TYR A 492 16.43 -9.76 14.48
CA TYR A 492 16.94 -9.70 13.11
C TYR A 492 17.90 -10.87 12.82
N TYR A 493 18.86 -11.10 13.72
CA TYR A 493 19.83 -12.17 13.55
C TYR A 493 19.22 -13.57 13.68
N SER A 494 18.07 -13.74 14.33
CA SER A 494 17.42 -15.04 14.43
C SER A 494 16.71 -15.47 13.13
N VAL A 495 16.18 -14.54 12.32
CA VAL A 495 15.46 -14.87 11.06
C VAL A 495 16.23 -14.61 9.77
N ILE A 496 17.33 -13.86 9.77
CA ILE A 496 18.06 -13.47 8.55
C ILE A 496 18.58 -14.67 7.73
N ASN A 497 18.88 -15.80 8.39
CA ASN A 497 19.39 -17.01 7.75
C ASN A 497 18.32 -18.07 7.40
N PHE A 498 17.03 -17.83 7.71
CA PHE A 498 15.96 -18.78 7.42
C PHE A 498 15.81 -19.02 5.90
N LYS A 499 15.53 -20.26 5.51
CA LYS A 499 15.25 -20.70 4.14
C LYS A 499 13.94 -21.48 4.12
N LEU A 500 13.06 -21.16 3.18
CA LEU A 500 11.77 -21.84 3.02
C LEU A 500 11.90 -23.16 2.25
N ASN A 501 12.49 -23.09 1.06
CA ASN A 501 12.87 -24.27 0.29
C ASN A 501 14.22 -24.79 0.83
N THR A 502 14.27 -26.10 1.11
CA THR A 502 15.44 -26.78 1.68
C THR A 502 15.75 -28.02 0.85
N ASP A 503 16.93 -28.63 1.02
CA ASP A 503 17.39 -29.72 0.14
C ASP A 503 16.47 -30.96 0.19
N ASP A 504 15.79 -31.19 1.32
CA ASP A 504 14.77 -32.24 1.50
C ASP A 504 13.38 -31.88 0.94
N PHE A 505 13.13 -30.60 0.61
CA PHE A 505 11.89 -30.13 0.01
C PHE A 505 12.12 -28.83 -0.82
N PRO A 506 12.75 -28.93 -2.00
CA PRO A 506 13.20 -27.75 -2.75
C PRO A 506 12.08 -27.00 -3.50
N ASP A 507 10.90 -27.60 -3.65
CA ASP A 507 9.72 -27.02 -4.32
C ASP A 507 8.55 -26.72 -3.36
N LEU A 508 8.83 -26.54 -2.05
CA LEU A 508 7.80 -26.27 -1.03
C LEU A 508 6.93 -25.05 -1.42
N THR A 509 7.54 -23.93 -1.84
CA THR A 509 6.79 -22.74 -2.34
C THR A 509 5.78 -23.11 -3.43
N ASP A 510 6.16 -23.99 -4.37
CA ASP A 510 5.31 -24.39 -5.47
C ASP A 510 4.24 -25.42 -5.05
N VAL A 511 4.49 -26.25 -4.03
CA VAL A 511 3.43 -27.08 -3.43
C VAL A 511 2.41 -26.21 -2.70
N ILE A 512 2.85 -25.21 -1.93
CA ILE A 512 1.96 -24.24 -1.28
C ILE A 512 1.11 -23.52 -2.34
N ALA A 513 1.73 -23.05 -3.43
CA ALA A 513 1.03 -22.41 -4.55
C ALA A 513 -0.01 -23.34 -5.23
N ARG A 514 0.25 -24.66 -5.29
CA ARG A 514 -0.69 -25.68 -5.78
C ARG A 514 -1.83 -25.93 -4.78
N SER A 515 -1.52 -26.09 -3.50
CA SER A 515 -2.50 -26.30 -2.43
C SER A 515 -3.49 -25.13 -2.31
N ILE A 516 -3.01 -23.89 -2.46
CA ILE A 516 -3.83 -22.67 -2.50
C ILE A 516 -4.79 -22.64 -3.71
N LYS A 517 -4.45 -23.31 -4.83
CA LYS A 517 -5.23 -23.26 -6.08
C LYS A 517 -6.20 -24.45 -6.24
N ASN A 518 -6.19 -25.43 -5.32
CA ASN A 518 -6.93 -26.71 -5.40
C ASN A 518 -8.03 -26.82 -4.32
N ARG A 519 -9.30 -27.09 -4.68
CA ARG A 519 -10.43 -27.31 -3.73
C ARG A 519 -10.07 -28.23 -2.57
N LYS A 520 -9.34 -29.30 -2.88
CA LYS A 520 -9.06 -30.40 -1.96
C LYS A 520 -7.83 -30.12 -1.09
N GLY A 521 -6.97 -29.18 -1.49
CA GLY A 521 -5.76 -28.81 -0.76
C GLY A 521 -6.08 -28.12 0.58
N TRP A 522 -5.23 -28.34 1.57
CA TRP A 522 -5.39 -27.81 2.92
C TRP A 522 -5.37 -26.28 2.93
N CYS A 523 -4.44 -25.67 2.18
CA CYS A 523 -4.30 -24.22 2.11
C CYS A 523 -5.58 -23.55 1.60
N TYR A 524 -6.17 -24.06 0.51
CA TYR A 524 -7.42 -23.52 -0.03
C TYR A 524 -8.55 -23.53 1.02
N LYS A 525 -8.72 -24.67 1.72
CA LYS A 525 -9.77 -24.84 2.73
C LYS A 525 -9.60 -23.86 3.88
N LYS A 526 -8.40 -23.81 4.49
CA LYS A 526 -8.09 -22.90 5.60
C LYS A 526 -8.22 -21.43 5.23
N LEU A 527 -7.79 -21.03 4.03
CA LEU A 527 -7.98 -19.66 3.56
C LEU A 527 -9.47 -19.30 3.44
N LYS A 528 -10.33 -20.24 3.03
CA LYS A 528 -11.78 -19.96 2.98
C LYS A 528 -12.45 -20.03 4.35
N GLU A 529 -12.04 -20.93 5.25
CA GLU A 529 -12.50 -20.95 6.65
C GLU A 529 -12.23 -19.61 7.33
N LYS A 530 -11.12 -18.94 7.00
CA LYS A 530 -10.71 -17.65 7.57
C LYS A 530 -11.39 -16.41 6.97
N ALA A 531 -12.23 -16.54 5.94
CA ALA A 531 -12.87 -15.39 5.26
C ALA A 531 -13.74 -14.52 6.19
N GLU A 532 -14.17 -15.07 7.33
CA GLU A 532 -15.09 -14.47 8.29
C GLU A 532 -14.35 -14.00 9.57
N ARG A 533 -13.01 -14.01 9.60
CA ARG A 533 -12.18 -13.80 10.82
C ARG A 533 -12.00 -12.34 11.27
N PHE A 534 -12.43 -11.35 10.48
CA PHE A 534 -12.14 -9.93 10.72
C PHE A 534 -13.39 -9.01 10.60
N GLY A 535 -14.54 -9.45 11.11
CA GLY A 535 -15.83 -8.77 10.92
C GLY A 535 -16.54 -9.26 9.67
N GLN A 536 -17.01 -8.36 8.80
CA GLN A 536 -17.75 -8.78 7.59
C GLN A 536 -16.97 -9.78 6.71
N PRO A 537 -17.64 -10.77 6.08
CA PRO A 537 -16.96 -11.82 5.33
C PRO A 537 -16.22 -11.28 4.09
N ASN A 538 -14.88 -11.27 4.15
CA ASN A 538 -14.02 -10.84 3.05
C ASN A 538 -13.02 -11.95 2.68
N PRO A 539 -13.18 -12.62 1.52
CA PRO A 539 -12.29 -13.72 1.12
C PRO A 539 -10.85 -13.27 0.82
N LYS A 540 -10.60 -11.97 0.63
CA LYS A 540 -9.26 -11.41 0.40
C LYS A 540 -8.57 -10.92 1.67
N ALA A 541 -9.29 -10.63 2.75
CA ALA A 541 -8.72 -10.33 4.06
C ALA A 541 -8.25 -11.62 4.78
N THR A 542 -7.48 -12.48 4.09
CA THR A 542 -7.09 -13.81 4.58
C THR A 542 -5.67 -14.20 4.19
N TYR A 543 -4.93 -14.72 5.16
CA TYR A 543 -3.58 -15.28 5.01
C TYR A 543 -3.45 -16.51 5.91
N LEU A 544 -2.53 -17.43 5.62
CA LEU A 544 -2.23 -18.53 6.54
C LEU A 544 -1.17 -18.08 7.54
N ARG A 545 -1.26 -18.58 8.78
CA ARG A 545 -0.39 -18.23 9.90
C ARG A 545 0.17 -19.51 10.53
N LEU A 546 1.41 -19.84 10.20
CA LEU A 546 2.06 -21.10 10.58
C LEU A 546 3.10 -20.82 11.67
N THR A 547 2.97 -21.44 12.83
CA THR A 547 3.89 -21.21 13.95
C THR A 547 5.17 -22.01 13.80
N VAL A 548 6.28 -21.52 14.38
CA VAL A 548 7.59 -22.20 14.34
C VAL A 548 8.13 -22.34 15.76
N GLY A 549 8.08 -23.56 16.30
CA GLY A 549 8.60 -23.87 17.63
C GLY A 549 7.72 -23.37 18.79
N GLU A 550 8.23 -23.54 20.01
CA GLU A 550 7.47 -23.34 21.24
C GLU A 550 7.14 -21.87 21.55
N GLN A 551 5.90 -21.62 22.01
CA GLN A 551 5.47 -20.33 22.55
C GLN A 551 6.12 -20.07 23.92
N LYS A 552 6.86 -18.96 24.04
CA LYS A 552 7.60 -18.60 25.26
C LYS A 552 6.91 -17.57 26.15
N GLY A 553 5.83 -16.95 25.68
CA GLY A 553 5.08 -15.93 26.43
C GLY A 553 5.74 -14.55 26.49
N ASP A 554 6.91 -14.35 25.90
CA ASP A 554 7.58 -13.06 25.67
C ASP A 554 7.22 -12.43 24.31
N ALA A 555 6.16 -12.92 23.67
CA ALA A 555 5.59 -12.43 22.42
C ALA A 555 4.04 -12.51 22.41
N PRO A 556 3.36 -11.71 21.57
CA PRO A 556 1.93 -11.82 21.33
C PRO A 556 1.62 -13.09 20.51
N GLY A 557 1.25 -14.15 21.21
CA GLY A 557 1.20 -15.50 20.66
C GLY A 557 2.60 -16.10 20.55
N HIS A 558 2.94 -16.64 19.38
CA HIS A 558 4.24 -17.28 19.14
C HIS A 558 5.28 -16.30 18.61
N ASN A 559 6.53 -16.47 19.05
CA ASN A 559 7.67 -15.63 18.67
C ASN A 559 8.05 -15.70 17.18
N TYR A 560 7.71 -16.79 16.49
CA TYR A 560 8.11 -17.04 15.10
C TYR A 560 6.93 -17.59 14.30
N VAL A 561 6.66 -16.95 13.16
CA VAL A 561 5.43 -17.15 12.41
C VAL A 561 5.71 -17.03 10.91
N VAL A 562 5.59 -18.12 10.16
CA VAL A 562 5.60 -18.09 8.70
C VAL A 562 4.19 -17.76 8.22
N GLU A 563 4.04 -16.67 7.46
CA GLU A 563 2.75 -16.24 6.94
C GLU A 563 2.70 -16.34 5.42
N VAL A 564 1.61 -16.92 4.90
CA VAL A 564 1.43 -17.21 3.48
C VAL A 564 0.28 -16.37 2.93
N TRP A 565 0.60 -15.54 1.95
CA TRP A 565 -0.26 -14.51 1.38
C TRP A 565 -0.67 -14.90 -0.04
N PRO A 566 -1.92 -15.33 -0.29
CA PRO A 566 -2.37 -15.70 -1.63
C PRO A 566 -2.53 -14.48 -2.55
N PRO A 567 -2.48 -14.64 -3.88
CA PRO A 567 -2.51 -13.52 -4.83
C PRO A 567 -3.69 -12.55 -4.63
N GLY A 568 -3.40 -11.28 -4.36
CA GLY A 568 -4.38 -10.23 -4.05
C GLY A 568 -4.93 -10.20 -2.61
N HIS A 569 -4.39 -10.99 -1.68
CA HIS A 569 -4.85 -11.04 -0.29
C HIS A 569 -4.14 -10.02 0.61
N ASN A 570 -4.76 -9.70 1.74
CA ASN A 570 -4.29 -8.72 2.71
C ASN A 570 -4.60 -9.10 4.17
N SER A 571 -3.96 -8.41 5.09
CA SER A 571 -4.37 -8.29 6.49
C SER A 571 -5.40 -7.16 6.64
N PRO A 572 -6.18 -7.12 7.74
CA PRO A 572 -6.75 -5.85 8.19
C PRO A 572 -5.64 -4.82 8.46
N ILE A 573 -6.03 -3.56 8.63
CA ILE A 573 -5.15 -2.56 9.24
C ILE A 573 -5.11 -2.87 10.74
N HIS A 574 -3.91 -3.08 11.30
CA HIS A 574 -3.74 -3.61 12.66
C HIS A 574 -2.48 -3.08 13.34
N ASN A 575 -2.40 -3.29 14.66
CA ASN A 575 -1.36 -2.76 15.55
C ASN A 575 -0.94 -3.85 16.55
N HIS A 576 0.37 -3.96 16.85
CA HIS A 576 0.92 -5.00 17.73
C HIS A 576 1.24 -4.51 19.16
N SER A 577 0.64 -3.39 19.59
CA SER A 577 0.80 -2.81 20.92
C SER A 577 2.30 -2.53 21.21
N ASN A 578 2.85 -3.09 22.30
CA ASN A 578 4.25 -2.92 22.68
C ASN A 578 5.23 -3.93 22.06
N ALA A 579 4.80 -4.76 21.11
CA ALA A 579 5.70 -5.74 20.50
C ALA A 579 6.69 -5.07 19.55
N TYR A 580 7.96 -5.45 19.65
CA TYR A 580 8.94 -5.28 18.58
C TYR A 580 8.76 -6.44 17.60
N ALA A 581 8.86 -6.18 16.30
CA ALA A 581 8.86 -7.23 15.31
C ALA A 581 9.84 -6.99 14.16
N ILE A 582 10.29 -8.10 13.56
CA ILE A 582 11.03 -8.14 12.30
C ILE A 582 10.22 -8.98 11.31
N ILE A 583 10.07 -8.47 10.09
CA ILE A 583 9.35 -9.13 8.99
C ILE A 583 10.32 -9.31 7.84
N ARG A 584 10.53 -10.55 7.38
CA ARG A 584 11.41 -10.86 6.25
C ARG A 584 10.64 -11.62 5.18
N VAL A 585 10.74 -11.17 3.93
CA VAL A 585 10.10 -11.84 2.79
C VAL A 585 10.96 -13.06 2.39
N LEU A 586 10.41 -14.25 2.58
CA LEU A 586 11.04 -15.53 2.23
C LEU A 586 10.77 -15.95 0.78
N SER A 587 9.62 -15.53 0.20
CA SER A 587 9.43 -15.56 -1.25
C SER A 587 8.38 -14.58 -1.75
N GLY A 588 8.51 -14.11 -2.99
CA GLY A 588 7.56 -13.19 -3.62
C GLY A 588 7.72 -11.74 -3.17
N GLU A 589 6.61 -11.00 -3.06
CA GLU A 589 6.60 -9.60 -2.62
C GLU A 589 5.30 -9.21 -1.90
N ILE A 590 5.43 -8.30 -0.92
CA ILE A 590 4.34 -7.77 -0.11
C ILE A 590 4.37 -6.24 -0.13
N LEU A 591 3.23 -5.60 -0.37
CA LEU A 591 3.04 -4.18 -0.11
C LEU A 591 2.82 -3.99 1.39
N VAL A 592 3.65 -3.15 2.01
CA VAL A 592 3.46 -2.63 3.36
C VAL A 592 2.80 -1.24 3.25
N ARG A 593 1.75 -1.02 4.04
CA ARG A 593 1.06 0.26 4.20
C ARG A 593 1.16 0.71 5.64
N LEU A 594 1.81 1.83 5.93
CA LEU A 594 1.91 2.39 7.29
C LEU A 594 0.90 3.53 7.46
N TYR A 595 0.26 3.57 8.63
CA TYR A 595 -0.77 4.55 8.99
C TYR A 595 -0.39 5.28 10.29
N PRO A 596 -0.81 6.55 10.50
CA PRO A 596 -0.42 7.33 11.67
C PRO A 596 -0.90 6.72 12.99
N ALA A 597 -2.12 6.15 13.02
CA ALA A 597 -2.70 5.48 14.18
C ALA A 597 -3.78 4.48 13.75
N LEU A 598 -4.10 3.52 14.61
CA LEU A 598 -5.28 2.66 14.44
C LEU A 598 -6.52 3.44 14.92
N THR A 599 -7.49 3.62 14.03
CA THR A 599 -8.72 4.39 14.28
C THR A 599 -9.77 4.01 13.24
N LEU A 600 -11.05 4.26 13.52
CA LEU A 600 -12.15 4.08 12.54
C LEU A 600 -11.99 5.00 11.33
N ASN A 601 -11.40 6.18 11.53
CA ASN A 601 -11.18 7.20 10.50
C ASN A 601 -9.95 6.93 9.60
N VAL A 602 -9.39 5.71 9.58
CA VAL A 602 -8.03 5.47 9.04
C VAL A 602 -7.88 5.80 7.55
N ASN A 603 -8.92 5.59 6.75
CA ASN A 603 -8.92 5.88 5.31
C ASN A 603 -8.90 7.37 4.97
N GLN A 604 -9.08 8.26 5.96
CA GLN A 604 -8.93 9.70 5.77
C GLN A 604 -7.44 10.13 5.79
N TYR A 605 -6.52 9.23 6.17
CA TYR A 605 -5.08 9.44 6.07
C TYR A 605 -4.50 8.75 4.83
N LYS A 606 -3.61 9.45 4.13
CA LYS A 606 -2.79 8.81 3.09
C LYS A 606 -1.73 7.91 3.76
N PRO A 607 -1.72 6.59 3.50
CA PRO A 607 -0.68 5.71 4.03
C PRO A 607 0.67 5.95 3.36
N ILE A 608 1.74 5.54 4.04
CA ILE A 608 3.06 5.35 3.41
C ILE A 608 3.05 3.96 2.77
N GLU A 609 3.25 3.89 1.47
CA GLU A 609 3.21 2.64 0.70
C GLU A 609 4.62 2.21 0.27
N GLN A 610 4.99 0.96 0.57
CA GLN A 610 6.31 0.42 0.23
C GLN A 610 6.22 -1.07 -0.14
N ILE A 611 6.55 -1.42 -1.38
CA ILE A 611 6.69 -2.82 -1.80
C ILE A 611 7.99 -3.39 -1.23
N CYS A 612 7.90 -4.55 -0.59
CA CYS A 612 8.98 -5.31 0.02
C CYS A 612 9.13 -6.64 -0.73
N HIS A 613 10.24 -6.82 -1.45
CA HIS A 613 10.50 -8.01 -2.29
C HIS A 613 11.31 -9.10 -1.55
N GLU A 614 11.36 -10.30 -2.10
CA GLU A 614 12.12 -11.46 -1.61
C GLU A 614 13.53 -11.10 -1.09
N GLY A 615 13.84 -11.54 0.12
CA GLY A 615 15.10 -11.27 0.81
C GLY A 615 15.17 -9.92 1.56
N ARG A 616 14.25 -8.98 1.31
CA ARG A 616 14.15 -7.73 2.11
C ARG A 616 13.62 -8.01 3.51
N VAL A 617 13.98 -7.10 4.43
CA VAL A 617 13.61 -7.15 5.84
C VAL A 617 13.08 -5.79 6.27
N THR A 618 11.96 -5.77 6.97
CA THR A 618 11.34 -4.60 7.59
C THR A 618 11.14 -4.81 9.09
N TRP A 619 10.80 -3.75 9.82
CA TRP A 619 10.82 -3.73 11.28
C TRP A 619 9.73 -2.82 11.86
N LEU A 620 9.35 -3.06 13.11
CA LEU A 620 8.46 -2.19 13.90
C LEU A 620 8.84 -2.23 15.39
N SER A 621 8.78 -1.08 16.06
CA SER A 621 8.97 -0.92 17.52
C SER A 621 7.72 -0.28 18.13
N PRO A 622 7.54 -0.20 19.47
CA PRO A 622 6.30 0.31 20.09
C PRO A 622 5.82 1.70 19.62
N ASN A 623 6.70 2.51 19.02
CA ASN A 623 6.38 3.85 18.54
C ASN A 623 6.49 4.01 17.01
N LEU A 624 6.96 2.99 16.26
CA LEU A 624 7.38 3.13 14.86
C LEU A 624 6.97 1.92 14.01
N ASN A 625 6.38 2.19 12.85
CA ASN A 625 5.84 1.23 11.88
C ASN A 625 4.76 0.27 12.46
N GLN A 626 4.14 0.59 13.62
CA GLN A 626 3.18 -0.28 14.30
C GLN A 626 1.90 -0.50 13.49
N THR A 627 1.18 0.59 13.20
CA THR A 627 -0.15 0.49 12.58
C THR A 627 0.02 0.30 11.08
N HIS A 628 -0.27 -0.92 10.60
CA HIS A 628 -0.02 -1.26 9.22
C HIS A 628 -1.00 -2.27 8.61
N GLN A 629 -0.99 -2.33 7.28
CA GLN A 629 -1.58 -3.41 6.49
C GLN A 629 -0.49 -4.04 5.61
N LEU A 630 -0.53 -5.37 5.50
CA LEU A 630 0.23 -6.15 4.54
C LEU A 630 -0.71 -6.61 3.42
N LYS A 631 -0.33 -6.40 2.15
CA LYS A 631 -1.11 -6.81 0.97
C LYS A 631 -0.20 -7.45 -0.08
N HIS A 632 -0.50 -8.66 -0.52
CA HIS A 632 0.20 -9.27 -1.65
C HIS A 632 -0.43 -8.74 -2.95
N VAL A 633 0.28 -7.82 -3.60
CA VAL A 633 -0.22 -7.03 -4.74
C VAL A 633 -0.28 -7.81 -6.06
N ASP A 634 0.60 -8.78 -6.28
CA ASP A 634 0.49 -9.68 -7.44
C ASP A 634 -0.80 -10.50 -7.35
N LEU A 635 -1.69 -10.34 -8.33
CA LEU A 635 -3.00 -11.01 -8.40
C LEU A 635 -2.92 -12.37 -9.11
N TYR A 636 -1.78 -12.73 -9.70
CA TYR A 636 -1.65 -13.81 -10.68
C TYR A 636 -0.49 -14.80 -10.38
N GLY A 637 0.53 -14.38 -9.63
CA GLY A 637 1.77 -15.13 -9.42
C GLY A 637 1.73 -16.31 -8.43
N LYS A 638 2.88 -16.50 -7.76
CA LYS A 638 3.04 -17.38 -6.60
C LYS A 638 2.68 -16.61 -5.33
N PRO A 639 2.14 -17.24 -4.28
CA PRO A 639 1.87 -16.57 -3.00
C PRO A 639 3.16 -15.95 -2.45
N CYS A 640 3.07 -14.73 -1.93
CA CYS A 640 4.12 -14.18 -1.08
C CYS A 640 4.18 -14.97 0.23
N ILE A 641 5.38 -15.19 0.75
CA ILE A 641 5.60 -15.89 2.02
C ILE A 641 6.59 -15.07 2.85
N THR A 642 6.20 -14.73 4.07
CA THR A 642 7.02 -13.98 5.03
C THR A 642 7.35 -14.84 6.25
N ILE A 643 8.46 -14.55 6.92
CA ILE A 643 8.65 -14.88 8.34
C ILE A 643 8.48 -13.59 9.13
N GLN A 644 7.54 -13.60 10.07
CA GLN A 644 7.42 -12.60 11.11
C GLN A 644 8.03 -13.18 12.39
N CYS A 645 8.79 -12.37 13.13
CA CYS A 645 9.18 -12.70 14.51
C CYS A 645 8.97 -11.53 15.46
N TYR A 646 8.60 -11.83 16.70
CA TYR A 646 8.11 -10.87 17.69
C TYR A 646 8.78 -11.07 19.06
N MET A 647 8.97 -9.98 19.80
CA MET A 647 9.19 -9.99 21.25
C MET A 647 8.68 -8.70 21.91
N TYR A 648 8.26 -8.75 23.16
CA TYR A 648 8.00 -7.55 23.95
C TYR A 648 9.31 -6.88 24.41
N GLY A 649 9.22 -5.61 24.82
CA GLY A 649 10.32 -4.93 25.51
C GLY A 649 10.61 -5.56 26.87
N ARG A 650 11.87 -5.48 27.32
CA ARG A 650 12.30 -6.02 28.62
C ARG A 650 11.60 -5.40 29.82
N ASP A 651 10.98 -4.24 29.62
CA ASP A 651 10.26 -3.44 30.62
C ASP A 651 8.75 -3.42 30.38
N ASP A 652 8.26 -4.21 29.43
CA ASP A 652 6.89 -4.68 29.46
C ASP A 652 6.70 -5.63 30.68
N ARG A 653 5.52 -5.53 31.28
CA ARG A 653 5.09 -6.27 32.48
C ARG A 653 3.62 -6.73 32.36
N VAL A 654 3.03 -6.58 31.18
CA VAL A 654 1.62 -6.85 30.84
C VAL A 654 1.54 -7.92 29.76
N HIS A 655 2.46 -7.92 28.78
CA HIS A 655 2.56 -8.91 27.71
C HIS A 655 1.22 -9.12 26.98
N TYR A 656 0.68 -8.05 26.41
CA TYR A 656 -0.64 -8.01 25.78
C TYR A 656 -0.78 -9.00 24.60
N GLU A 657 -1.38 -10.15 24.86
CA GLU A 657 -1.37 -11.35 23.98
C GLU A 657 -2.13 -11.19 22.65
N TYR A 658 -2.79 -10.06 22.41
CA TYR A 658 -3.66 -9.81 21.26
C TYR A 658 -3.08 -8.77 20.31
N PHE A 659 -3.59 -8.74 19.08
CA PHE A 659 -3.45 -7.58 18.18
C PHE A 659 -4.78 -6.86 18.04
N ASP A 660 -4.74 -5.53 17.94
CA ASP A 660 -5.93 -4.73 17.71
C ASP A 660 -6.02 -4.42 16.21
N TYR A 661 -7.20 -4.57 15.62
CA TYR A 661 -7.39 -4.47 14.17
C TYR A 661 -8.69 -3.74 13.81
N LEU A 662 -8.69 -2.96 12.72
CA LEU A 662 -9.90 -2.38 12.15
C LEU A 662 -10.68 -3.46 11.40
N SER A 663 -11.98 -3.61 11.68
CA SER A 663 -12.85 -4.59 11.03
C SER A 663 -12.99 -4.33 9.52
N ASN A 664 -13.35 -5.37 8.76
CA ASN A 664 -13.52 -5.32 7.30
C ASN A 664 -14.63 -4.36 6.81
N ASP A 665 -15.50 -3.91 7.71
CA ASP A 665 -16.52 -2.88 7.49
C ASP A 665 -16.12 -1.51 8.05
N GLU A 666 -14.96 -1.40 8.70
CA GLU A 666 -14.38 -0.17 9.26
C GLU A 666 -15.19 0.48 10.42
N HIS A 667 -16.26 -0.19 10.88
CA HIS A 667 -17.14 0.31 11.95
C HIS A 667 -16.64 -0.01 13.36
N SER A 668 -15.63 -0.88 13.53
CA SER A 668 -15.13 -1.29 14.85
C SER A 668 -13.64 -1.58 14.87
N ILE A 669 -12.99 -1.39 16.02
CA ILE A 669 -11.67 -1.98 16.30
C ILE A 669 -11.93 -3.27 17.08
N GLY A 670 -11.60 -4.40 16.46
CA GLY A 670 -11.67 -5.72 17.05
C GLY A 670 -10.33 -6.18 17.60
N HIS A 671 -10.35 -7.35 18.26
CA HIS A 671 -9.17 -7.95 18.87
C HIS A 671 -8.90 -9.34 18.27
N PHE A 672 -7.70 -9.52 17.73
CA PHE A 672 -7.26 -10.74 17.08
C PHE A 672 -6.46 -11.59 18.07
N ASP A 673 -6.98 -12.77 18.37
CA ASP A 673 -6.24 -13.84 19.02
C ASP A 673 -5.25 -14.46 18.00
N PRO A 674 -3.93 -14.37 18.24
CA PRO A 674 -2.89 -14.80 17.31
C PRO A 674 -2.67 -16.32 17.32
N LYS A 675 -3.76 -17.10 17.15
CA LYS A 675 -3.71 -18.55 16.96
C LYS A 675 -2.97 -18.93 15.69
N SER A 676 -2.25 -20.05 15.77
CA SER A 676 -1.74 -20.79 14.63
C SER A 676 -2.88 -21.40 13.82
N ASP A 677 -2.68 -21.56 12.51
CA ASP A 677 -3.53 -22.44 11.69
C ASP A 677 -2.97 -23.89 11.65
N MET A 678 -1.65 -24.07 11.83
CA MET A 678 -0.89 -25.34 11.91
C MET A 678 0.59 -25.05 12.26
N ASP A 679 1.30 -25.96 12.93
CA ASP A 679 2.76 -25.84 13.08
C ASP A 679 3.48 -25.99 11.72
N PHE A 680 4.58 -25.28 11.51
CA PHE A 680 5.30 -25.28 10.24
C PHE A 680 5.88 -26.65 9.86
N TYR A 681 6.27 -27.51 10.82
CA TYR A 681 6.71 -28.87 10.53
C TYR A 681 5.54 -29.75 10.09
N GLU A 682 4.42 -29.73 10.80
CA GLU A 682 3.19 -30.43 10.41
C GLU A 682 2.70 -29.99 9.04
N PHE A 683 2.75 -28.69 8.77
CA PHE A 683 2.42 -28.10 7.48
C PHE A 683 3.38 -28.57 6.38
N LYS A 684 4.69 -28.68 6.66
CA LYS A 684 5.67 -29.24 5.72
C LYS A 684 5.33 -30.70 5.39
N GLU A 685 4.93 -31.51 6.36
CA GLU A 685 4.47 -32.89 6.10
C GLU A 685 3.14 -32.93 5.31
N GLN A 686 2.15 -32.09 5.65
CA GLN A 686 0.90 -31.96 4.90
C GLN A 686 1.16 -31.58 3.43
N MET A 687 2.12 -30.68 3.17
CA MET A 687 2.56 -30.36 1.82
C MET A 687 3.30 -31.53 1.14
N ARG A 688 4.13 -32.32 1.86
CA ARG A 688 4.72 -33.55 1.27
C ARG A 688 3.65 -34.57 0.87
N GLN A 689 2.61 -34.76 1.69
CA GLN A 689 1.48 -35.65 1.39
C GLN A 689 0.67 -35.15 0.18
N GLU A 690 0.32 -33.86 0.13
CA GLU A 690 -0.37 -33.28 -1.03
C GLU A 690 0.45 -33.39 -2.32
N LYS A 691 1.78 -33.25 -2.24
CA LYS A 691 2.69 -33.49 -3.37
C LYS A 691 2.66 -34.95 -3.82
N GLN A 692 2.66 -35.92 -2.90
CA GLN A 692 2.66 -37.36 -3.23
C GLN A 692 1.33 -37.82 -3.85
N ASN A 693 0.19 -37.37 -3.31
CA ASN A 693 -1.14 -37.77 -3.77
C ASN A 693 -1.47 -37.34 -5.23
N ILE A 694 -0.69 -36.40 -5.79
CA ILE A 694 -0.77 -35.95 -7.18
C ILE A 694 -0.06 -36.93 -8.14
N PHE A 695 0.81 -37.82 -7.67
CA PHE A 695 1.46 -38.85 -8.50
C PHE A 695 0.72 -40.20 -8.51
N GLN A 696 -0.51 -40.25 -8.00
CA GLN A 696 -1.35 -41.47 -7.93
C GLN A 696 -2.73 -41.30 -8.61
N ASN A 697 -2.98 -40.17 -9.29
CA ASN A 697 -4.17 -39.88 -10.08
C ASN A 697 -3.77 -39.22 -11.42
#